data_AF-A0ABD4B9X7-F1
#
_entry.id   AF-A0ABD4B9X7-F1
#
_cell.length_a   1.000
_cell.length_b   1.000
_cell.length_c   1.000
_cell.angle_alpha   90.00
_cell.angle_beta   90.00
_cell.angle_gamma   90.00
#
_symmetry.space_group_name_H-M   'P 1'
#
loop_
_entity.id
_entity.type
_entity.pdbx_description
1 polymer ?
#
loop_
_entity_poly.entity_id
_entity_poly.type
_entity_poly.pdbx_seq_one_letter_code
_entity_poly.pdbx_strand_id
1 'polypeptide(L)'
;MNTSQGLLLKNLVLHGHRKDYRVPFHPGINIIYGDADTGKSSILRLVYYLLGGKEIKLDKEITSSVKYATLELHINGTPYCISRDIFNVSKDIDVYFCEFSKISESFPQKYKSSVTKGDEKNKSLSDFLLEALEFPSVRLKQSPTKDSSETARLSFLDLFKFMYLDQDDVGSANMLNIGNYILETKNREILKYIFNVLDSSISELEVEISKISHDKTELINQYSAISSFLKQTEFKDTEVLDDEITNLDLVKMELKTQISDLNRRMTSDNTLYQGLKDALNTIILKIEEQEDTKKTKVRNIERFTRLLNDYENDIERIKAGVSAREIIGRDILEQTNCPICESSIKIQNLSEKFDIPEDTRLISELTSITRRTKDLKQLISENRTDLGTANNLLSALYGEKDKAREMIDDELKNSISPYLAERDAIVAELAQLDERRGKAVHSLRVRNTQTGIADHIGRLAGSIENLKIKLDELKQSSPSLDEVIKDLGIDLNDFIKEVKIKNHYGVGIDNKTFFPVVRGTEYRKINSGGLRTIVSIGYLTSILAQKLRKDTNIPGLLMIDTVGKFLGKTPESSESNQLITLNEADGVADPEKYRNLFEALIKTVEKFDENNKLCQIILVDNDIPHDVAYEIQGLEIAHYRSNGVNGLPTGLIDDWDLADNKKQGG
;
A
#
# COMPACT_ATOMS: atom_id res chain seq x y z
N MET A 1 4.63 -31.08 -17.04
CA MET A 1 3.90 -31.58 -15.84
C MET A 1 2.40 -31.38 -16.00
N ASN A 2 1.59 -32.36 -15.59
CA ASN A 2 0.14 -32.22 -15.52
C ASN A 2 -0.27 -31.36 -14.32
N THR A 3 -0.93 -30.23 -14.55
CA THR A 3 -1.43 -29.32 -13.51
C THR A 3 -2.88 -29.60 -13.10
N SER A 4 -3.50 -30.66 -13.63
CA SER A 4 -4.90 -31.02 -13.36
C SER A 4 -5.10 -31.70 -12.01
N GLN A 5 -4.04 -32.13 -11.31
CA GLN A 5 -4.10 -32.81 -10.02
C GLN A 5 -3.01 -32.29 -9.07
N GLY A 6 -3.38 -32.03 -7.82
CA GLY A 6 -2.51 -31.50 -6.76
C GLY A 6 -2.68 -30.00 -6.51
N LEU A 7 -1.77 -29.44 -5.71
CA LEU A 7 -1.70 -28.02 -5.35
C LEU A 7 -0.59 -27.35 -6.16
N LEU A 8 -0.92 -26.29 -6.89
CA LEU A 8 0.05 -25.43 -7.59
C LEU A 8 -0.13 -23.99 -7.11
N LEU A 9 0.90 -23.40 -6.51
CA LEU A 9 0.93 -21.96 -6.27
C LEU A 9 1.21 -21.25 -7.60
N LYS A 10 0.51 -20.14 -7.85
CA LYS A 10 0.60 -19.38 -9.11
C LYS A 10 1.14 -17.97 -8.90
N ASN A 11 0.57 -17.21 -7.97
CA ASN A 11 1.01 -15.85 -7.69
C ASN A 11 0.77 -15.49 -6.23
N LEU A 12 1.78 -14.94 -5.57
CA LEU A 12 1.59 -14.18 -4.32
C LEU A 12 1.49 -12.70 -4.67
N VAL A 13 0.39 -12.06 -4.27
CA VAL A 13 0.14 -10.62 -4.48
C VAL A 13 0.02 -9.93 -3.13
N LEU A 14 0.89 -8.96 -2.87
CA LEU A 14 0.86 -8.10 -1.69
C LEU A 14 0.25 -6.76 -2.09
N HIS A 15 -0.95 -6.49 -1.61
CA HIS A 15 -1.69 -5.28 -1.95
C HIS A 15 -1.18 -4.11 -1.14
N GLY A 16 -0.34 -3.29 -1.76
CA GLY A 16 0.31 -2.17 -1.08
C GLY A 16 -0.56 -0.93 -0.89
N HIS A 17 -0.05 0.01 -0.11
CA HIS A 17 -0.57 1.37 -0.09
C HIS A 17 -0.24 2.14 -1.37
N ARG A 18 0.90 1.82 -1.99
CA ARG A 18 1.47 2.52 -3.15
C ARG A 18 1.24 1.74 -4.46
N LYS A 19 1.68 0.49 -4.48
CA LYS A 19 1.54 -0.45 -5.60
C LYS A 19 1.39 -1.88 -5.08
N ASP A 20 1.03 -2.80 -5.96
CA ASP A 20 1.03 -4.23 -5.66
C ASP A 20 2.40 -4.85 -5.92
N TYR A 21 2.85 -5.72 -5.03
CA TYR A 21 4.09 -6.51 -5.20
C TYR A 21 3.69 -7.94 -5.53
N ARG A 22 4.32 -8.54 -6.55
CA ARG A 22 3.93 -9.84 -7.08
C ARG A 22 5.12 -10.78 -7.15
N VAL A 23 4.91 -12.01 -6.70
CA VAL A 23 5.87 -13.11 -6.84
C VAL A 23 5.19 -14.25 -7.62
N PRO A 24 5.59 -14.51 -8.87
CA PRO A 24 5.03 -15.61 -9.65
C PRO A 24 5.64 -16.94 -9.20
N PHE A 25 4.85 -18.01 -9.34
CA PHE A 25 5.26 -19.38 -9.10
C PHE A 25 4.89 -20.27 -10.29
N HIS A 26 5.75 -21.24 -10.57
CA HIS A 26 5.63 -22.16 -11.69
C HIS A 26 5.70 -23.62 -11.21
N PRO A 27 5.16 -24.57 -11.98
CA PRO A 27 5.47 -25.98 -11.78
C PRO A 27 6.98 -26.21 -11.88
N GLY A 28 7.50 -27.19 -11.14
CA GLY A 28 8.92 -27.49 -11.08
C GLY A 28 9.64 -26.78 -9.93
N ILE A 29 10.89 -26.40 -10.13
CA ILE A 29 11.69 -25.73 -9.10
C ILE A 29 11.64 -24.21 -9.29
N ASN A 30 11.47 -23.48 -8.20
CA ASN A 30 11.33 -22.03 -8.13
C ASN A 30 12.39 -21.51 -7.18
N ILE A 31 13.37 -20.77 -7.69
CA ILE A 31 14.51 -20.28 -6.90
C ILE A 31 14.33 -18.79 -6.59
N ILE A 32 14.44 -18.45 -5.31
CA ILE A 32 14.40 -17.08 -4.78
C ILE A 32 15.72 -16.84 -4.08
N TYR A 33 16.53 -15.91 -4.57
CA TYR A 33 17.85 -15.64 -3.99
C TYR A 33 18.22 -14.16 -3.96
N GLY A 34 19.29 -13.81 -3.25
CA GLY A 34 19.75 -12.43 -3.13
C GLY A 34 20.26 -12.06 -1.76
N ASP A 35 20.69 -10.81 -1.61
CA ASP A 35 21.31 -10.29 -0.38
C ASP A 35 20.46 -10.53 0.86
N ALA A 36 21.09 -10.65 2.02
CA ALA A 36 20.38 -10.78 3.30
C ALA A 36 19.45 -9.57 3.53
N ASP A 37 18.37 -9.79 4.30
CA ASP A 37 17.42 -8.75 4.70
C ASP A 37 16.62 -8.07 3.55
N THR A 38 16.36 -8.82 2.47
CA THR A 38 15.58 -8.36 1.29
C THR A 38 14.15 -8.91 1.22
N GLY A 39 13.65 -9.52 2.31
CA GLY A 39 12.28 -10.05 2.39
C GLY A 39 12.05 -11.46 1.79
N LYS A 40 13.11 -12.18 1.40
CA LYS A 40 13.01 -13.52 0.77
C LYS A 40 12.26 -14.55 1.64
N SER A 41 12.70 -14.76 2.88
CA SER A 41 12.05 -15.68 3.82
C SER A 41 10.61 -15.27 4.14
N SER A 42 10.31 -13.96 4.06
CA SER A 42 8.96 -13.45 4.26
C SER A 42 7.98 -13.91 3.17
N ILE A 43 8.45 -14.22 1.94
CA ILE A 43 7.61 -14.83 0.89
C ILE A 43 7.06 -16.19 1.36
N LEU A 44 7.91 -17.08 1.87
CA LEU A 44 7.47 -18.40 2.34
C LEU A 44 6.57 -18.31 3.58
N ARG A 45 6.88 -17.37 4.49
CA ARG A 45 6.03 -17.10 5.66
C ARG A 45 4.64 -16.57 5.26
N LEU A 46 4.56 -15.74 4.24
CA LEU A 46 3.29 -15.24 3.68
C LEU A 46 2.48 -16.36 3.03
N VAL A 47 3.12 -17.24 2.26
CA VAL A 47 2.47 -18.45 1.71
C VAL A 47 1.94 -19.35 2.82
N TYR A 48 2.75 -19.65 3.84
CA TYR A 48 2.33 -20.42 5.02
C TYR A 48 1.13 -19.78 5.72
N TYR A 49 1.16 -18.46 5.92
CA TYR A 49 0.07 -17.72 6.53
C TYR A 49 -1.21 -17.75 5.70
N LEU A 50 -1.12 -17.55 4.38
CA LEU A 50 -2.28 -17.58 3.49
C LEU A 50 -2.91 -18.98 3.42
N LEU A 51 -2.13 -20.04 3.59
CA LEU A 51 -2.60 -21.43 3.65
C LEU A 51 -3.06 -21.89 5.05
N GLY A 52 -3.21 -20.95 6.00
CA GLY A 52 -3.85 -21.20 7.30
C GLY A 52 -2.96 -20.98 8.51
N GLY A 53 -1.70 -20.56 8.34
CA GLY A 53 -0.79 -20.29 9.46
C GLY A 53 -1.42 -19.42 10.56
N LYS A 54 -1.17 -19.76 11.82
CA LYS A 54 -1.80 -19.07 12.97
C LYS A 54 -1.15 -17.72 13.29
N GLU A 55 0.13 -17.61 13.03
CA GLU A 55 0.94 -16.42 13.29
C GLU A 55 1.77 -16.10 12.05
N ILE A 56 2.12 -14.83 11.89
CA ILE A 56 3.04 -14.38 10.85
C ILE A 56 4.02 -13.38 11.45
N LYS A 57 5.32 -13.67 11.32
CA LYS A 57 6.40 -12.74 11.67
C LYS A 57 6.83 -12.03 10.39
N LEU A 58 6.39 -10.78 10.24
CA LEU A 58 6.69 -9.94 9.08
C LEU A 58 7.69 -8.85 9.46
N ASP A 59 8.57 -8.54 8.51
CA ASP A 59 9.53 -7.45 8.64
C ASP A 59 8.84 -6.08 8.54
N LYS A 60 9.50 -5.04 9.07
CA LYS A 60 8.93 -3.66 9.13
C LYS A 60 8.56 -3.14 7.74
N GLU A 61 9.39 -3.45 6.76
CA GLU A 61 9.21 -3.09 5.35
C GLU A 61 7.83 -3.52 4.80
N ILE A 62 7.42 -4.76 5.10
CA ILE A 62 6.15 -5.34 4.65
C ILE A 62 4.98 -4.75 5.45
N THR A 63 5.08 -4.73 6.79
CA THR A 63 4.01 -4.27 7.68
C THR A 63 3.64 -2.79 7.51
N SER A 64 4.50 -1.99 6.91
CA SER A 64 4.29 -0.55 6.68
C SER A 64 3.86 -0.23 5.24
N SER A 65 4.06 -1.17 4.32
CA SER A 65 3.80 -0.98 2.88
C SER A 65 2.61 -1.76 2.37
N VAL A 66 2.24 -2.87 3.02
CA VAL A 66 1.20 -3.81 2.60
C VAL A 66 -0.06 -3.68 3.45
N LYS A 67 -1.24 -3.78 2.83
CA LYS A 67 -2.55 -3.76 3.50
C LYS A 67 -3.05 -5.18 3.82
N TYR A 68 -3.01 -6.04 2.81
CA TYR A 68 -3.45 -7.44 2.87
C TYR A 68 -2.74 -8.22 1.75
N ALA A 69 -2.80 -9.55 1.80
CA ALA A 69 -2.14 -10.41 0.83
C ALA A 69 -3.16 -11.36 0.18
N THR A 70 -2.91 -11.72 -1.08
CA THR A 70 -3.69 -12.70 -1.84
C THR A 70 -2.76 -13.74 -2.44
N LEU A 71 -3.10 -15.03 -2.26
CA LEU A 71 -2.41 -16.15 -2.90
C LEU A 71 -3.33 -16.75 -3.97
N GLU A 72 -2.93 -16.64 -5.22
CA GLU A 72 -3.53 -17.38 -6.33
C GLU A 72 -2.90 -18.77 -6.40
N LEU A 73 -3.75 -19.79 -6.46
CA LEU A 73 -3.35 -21.20 -6.51
C LEU A 73 -4.35 -22.01 -7.33
N HIS A 74 -3.88 -23.11 -7.91
CA HIS A 74 -4.74 -24.10 -8.54
C HIS A 74 -4.76 -25.36 -7.68
N ILE A 75 -5.95 -25.88 -7.40
CA ILE A 75 -6.14 -27.18 -6.75
C ILE A 75 -6.90 -28.07 -7.72
N ASN A 76 -6.30 -29.21 -8.08
CA ASN A 76 -6.87 -30.16 -9.03
C ASN A 76 -7.37 -29.47 -10.32
N GLY A 77 -6.53 -28.58 -10.88
CA GLY A 77 -6.83 -27.80 -12.09
C GLY A 77 -7.80 -26.63 -11.90
N THR A 78 -8.44 -26.48 -10.73
CA THR A 78 -9.39 -25.40 -10.45
C THR A 78 -8.69 -24.18 -9.83
N PRO A 79 -8.88 -22.95 -10.34
CA PRO A 79 -8.25 -21.76 -9.79
C PRO A 79 -8.97 -21.23 -8.54
N TYR A 80 -8.18 -20.79 -7.56
CA TYR A 80 -8.65 -20.14 -6.34
C TYR A 80 -7.74 -18.97 -5.98
N CYS A 81 -8.32 -17.94 -5.35
CA CYS A 81 -7.57 -16.87 -4.72
C CYS A 81 -7.91 -16.81 -3.23
N ILE A 82 -6.92 -17.00 -2.36
CA ILE A 82 -7.08 -16.86 -0.90
C ILE A 82 -6.58 -15.48 -0.50
N SER A 83 -7.46 -14.63 0.00
CA SER A 83 -7.15 -13.29 0.48
C SER A 83 -7.24 -13.21 1.99
N ARG A 84 -6.18 -12.70 2.63
CA ARG A 84 -6.09 -12.61 4.09
C ARG A 84 -5.48 -11.28 4.53
N ASP A 85 -6.06 -10.75 5.60
CA ASP A 85 -5.56 -9.58 6.31
C ASP A 85 -4.27 -9.92 7.06
N ILE A 86 -3.22 -9.12 6.91
CA ILE A 86 -1.91 -9.37 7.55
C ILE A 86 -1.79 -8.76 8.95
N PHE A 87 -2.73 -7.88 9.34
CA PHE A 87 -2.74 -7.21 10.65
C PHE A 87 -3.74 -7.81 11.62
N ASN A 88 -4.78 -8.48 11.09
CA ASN A 88 -5.81 -9.14 11.91
C ASN A 88 -5.88 -10.64 11.61
N VAL A 89 -5.10 -11.42 12.37
CA VAL A 89 -5.03 -12.89 12.24
C VAL A 89 -6.34 -13.62 12.52
N SER A 90 -7.25 -12.99 13.27
CA SER A 90 -8.53 -13.57 13.71
C SER A 90 -9.67 -13.30 12.73
N LYS A 91 -9.48 -12.40 11.76
CA LYS A 91 -10.49 -12.09 10.75
C LYS A 91 -10.75 -13.31 9.86
N ASP A 92 -11.99 -13.45 9.41
CA ASP A 92 -12.37 -14.48 8.44
C ASP A 92 -11.56 -14.29 7.14
N ILE A 93 -11.24 -15.40 6.50
CA ILE A 93 -10.41 -15.48 5.30
C ILE A 93 -11.33 -15.52 4.09
N ASP A 94 -11.06 -14.68 3.10
CA ASP A 94 -11.85 -14.58 1.88
C ASP A 94 -11.27 -15.51 0.82
N VAL A 95 -12.04 -16.48 0.34
CA VAL A 95 -11.64 -17.42 -0.72
C VAL A 95 -12.51 -17.17 -1.94
N TYR A 96 -11.87 -16.86 -3.07
CA TYR A 96 -12.52 -16.65 -4.35
C TYR A 96 -12.30 -17.87 -5.24
N PHE A 97 -13.36 -18.29 -5.93
CA PHE A 97 -13.36 -19.46 -6.82
C PHE A 97 -13.07 -19.05 -8.27
N CYS A 98 -12.00 -18.29 -8.48
CA CYS A 98 -11.60 -17.79 -9.79
C CYS A 98 -10.11 -17.45 -9.80
N GLU A 99 -9.60 -17.20 -11.01
CA GLU A 99 -8.28 -16.60 -11.21
C GLU A 99 -8.24 -15.17 -10.67
N PHE A 100 -7.04 -14.69 -10.35
CA PHE A 100 -6.85 -13.37 -9.75
C PHE A 100 -7.37 -12.23 -10.63
N SER A 101 -7.31 -12.40 -11.96
CA SER A 101 -7.84 -11.45 -12.95
C SER A 101 -9.33 -11.17 -12.80
N LYS A 102 -10.11 -12.13 -12.29
CA LYS A 102 -11.58 -12.07 -12.16
C LYS A 102 -12.05 -11.81 -10.72
N ILE A 103 -11.13 -11.54 -9.80
CA ILE A 103 -11.46 -11.37 -8.38
C ILE A 103 -12.47 -10.24 -8.13
N SER A 104 -12.47 -9.19 -8.96
CA SER A 104 -13.42 -8.06 -8.89
C SER A 104 -14.84 -8.42 -9.35
N GLU A 105 -15.02 -9.53 -10.05
CA GLU A 105 -16.28 -10.00 -10.61
C GLU A 105 -16.88 -11.15 -9.79
N SER A 106 -16.25 -11.51 -8.67
CA SER A 106 -16.66 -12.63 -7.81
C SER A 106 -16.87 -12.20 -6.36
N PHE A 107 -17.81 -12.85 -5.68
CA PHE A 107 -17.94 -12.72 -4.22
C PHE A 107 -17.04 -13.76 -3.54
N PRO A 108 -16.33 -13.38 -2.47
CA PRO A 108 -15.59 -14.35 -1.68
C PRO A 108 -16.54 -15.20 -0.84
N GLN A 109 -16.19 -16.46 -0.65
CA GLN A 109 -16.70 -17.25 0.45
C GLN A 109 -15.80 -17.08 1.67
N LYS A 110 -16.43 -16.93 2.84
CA LYS A 110 -15.73 -16.68 4.09
C LYS A 110 -15.42 -17.97 4.82
N TYR A 111 -14.16 -18.16 5.17
CA TYR A 111 -13.68 -19.29 5.96
C TYR A 111 -13.10 -18.82 7.29
N LYS A 112 -13.28 -19.61 8.35
CA LYS A 112 -12.69 -19.28 9.65
C LYS A 112 -11.17 -19.46 9.62
N SER A 113 -10.49 -18.47 10.20
CA SER A 113 -9.05 -18.52 10.49
C SER A 113 -8.75 -19.64 11.49
N SER A 114 -7.55 -20.20 11.41
CA SER A 114 -7.08 -21.24 12.33
C SER A 114 -6.85 -20.75 13.78
N VAL A 115 -7.02 -19.45 14.03
CA VAL A 115 -6.90 -18.82 15.35
C VAL A 115 -8.26 -18.74 16.07
N THR A 116 -9.36 -18.63 15.32
CA THR A 116 -10.71 -18.55 15.89
C THR A 116 -11.34 -19.94 16.02
N LYS A 117 -12.05 -20.19 17.13
CA LYS A 117 -12.86 -21.41 17.25
C LYS A 117 -13.99 -21.35 16.21
N GLY A 118 -14.17 -22.43 15.45
CA GLY A 118 -15.23 -22.53 14.46
C GLY A 118 -16.60 -22.27 15.07
N ASP A 119 -17.44 -21.58 14.31
CA ASP A 119 -18.88 -21.43 14.55
C ASP A 119 -19.60 -22.33 13.53
N GLU A 120 -20.85 -22.73 13.80
CA GLU A 120 -21.67 -23.59 12.94
C GLU A 120 -21.87 -23.01 11.52
N LYS A 121 -21.66 -21.69 11.34
CA LYS A 121 -21.94 -20.98 10.09
C LYS A 121 -20.87 -21.10 9.00
N ASN A 122 -19.58 -21.14 9.34
CA ASN A 122 -18.49 -21.07 8.36
C ASN A 122 -17.47 -22.21 8.58
N LYS A 123 -17.17 -22.98 7.52
CA LYS A 123 -16.10 -23.99 7.51
C LYS A 123 -14.74 -23.35 7.80
N SER A 124 -13.79 -24.13 8.31
CA SER A 124 -12.41 -23.66 8.48
C SER A 124 -11.66 -23.67 7.15
N LEU A 125 -10.64 -22.80 6.97
CA LEU A 125 -9.81 -22.83 5.76
C LEU A 125 -9.12 -24.19 5.56
N SER A 126 -8.72 -24.81 6.67
CA SER A 126 -8.13 -26.15 6.67
C SER A 126 -9.06 -27.20 6.07
N ASP A 127 -10.36 -27.13 6.39
CA ASP A 127 -11.35 -28.06 5.84
C ASP A 127 -11.51 -27.86 4.34
N PHE A 128 -11.56 -26.60 3.91
CA PHE A 128 -11.60 -26.24 2.50
C PHE A 128 -10.39 -26.80 1.73
N LEU A 129 -9.17 -26.62 2.24
CA LEU A 129 -7.97 -27.10 1.56
C LEU A 129 -7.95 -28.64 1.46
N LEU A 130 -8.33 -29.35 2.51
CA LEU A 130 -8.43 -30.81 2.49
C LEU A 130 -9.53 -31.30 1.53
N GLU A 131 -10.71 -30.68 1.55
CA GLU A 131 -11.84 -31.00 0.66
C GLU A 131 -11.46 -30.74 -0.82
N ALA A 132 -10.86 -29.58 -1.11
CA ALA A 132 -10.44 -29.21 -2.45
C ALA A 132 -9.32 -30.13 -2.99
N LEU A 133 -8.42 -30.59 -2.13
CA LEU A 133 -7.36 -31.56 -2.47
C LEU A 133 -7.85 -33.01 -2.51
N GLU A 134 -9.11 -33.26 -2.15
CA GLU A 134 -9.70 -34.60 -2.06
C GLU A 134 -8.99 -35.50 -1.02
N PHE A 135 -8.49 -34.88 0.04
CA PHE A 135 -7.87 -35.57 1.16
C PHE A 135 -8.89 -35.90 2.24
N PRO A 136 -8.94 -37.15 2.75
CA PRO A 136 -9.94 -37.53 3.75
C PRO A 136 -9.82 -36.72 5.03
N SER A 137 -10.92 -36.13 5.51
CA SER A 137 -10.94 -35.37 6.77
C SER A 137 -11.06 -36.32 7.98
N VAL A 138 -9.93 -36.75 8.52
CA VAL A 138 -9.85 -37.75 9.60
C VAL A 138 -9.72 -37.14 11.01
N ARG A 139 -10.02 -37.94 12.04
CA ARG A 139 -9.77 -37.60 13.45
C ARG A 139 -8.68 -38.50 14.01
N LEU A 140 -7.52 -37.93 14.30
CA LEU A 140 -6.36 -38.65 14.84
C LEU A 140 -6.43 -38.75 16.37
N LYS A 141 -6.12 -39.93 16.91
CA LYS A 141 -5.97 -40.12 18.37
C LYS A 141 -4.71 -39.41 18.86
N GLN A 142 -4.82 -38.61 19.93
CA GLN A 142 -3.66 -37.98 20.57
C GLN A 142 -2.77 -38.99 21.32
N SER A 143 -3.33 -40.12 21.76
CA SER A 143 -2.65 -41.23 22.41
C SER A 143 -3.14 -42.55 21.81
N PRO A 144 -2.59 -42.98 20.65
CA PRO A 144 -3.06 -44.18 19.94
C PRO A 144 -3.05 -45.46 20.77
N THR A 145 -2.17 -45.54 21.76
CA THR A 145 -2.00 -46.69 22.68
C THR A 145 -3.03 -46.74 23.82
N LYS A 146 -3.91 -45.75 23.96
CA LYS A 146 -4.98 -45.73 24.98
C LYS A 146 -6.34 -45.94 24.31
N ASP A 147 -7.16 -46.84 24.87
CA ASP A 147 -8.52 -47.11 24.37
C ASP A 147 -9.43 -45.87 24.44
N SER A 148 -9.29 -45.06 25.50
CA SER A 148 -9.97 -43.78 25.72
C SER A 148 -9.02 -42.60 25.44
N SER A 149 -8.66 -42.40 24.16
CA SER A 149 -7.90 -41.22 23.74
C SER A 149 -8.83 -40.15 23.20
N GLU A 150 -8.61 -38.90 23.62
CA GLU A 150 -9.15 -37.74 22.91
C GLU A 150 -8.67 -37.77 21.46
N THR A 151 -9.56 -37.42 20.53
CA THR A 151 -9.27 -37.36 19.10
C THR A 151 -9.27 -35.90 18.65
N ALA A 152 -8.29 -35.54 17.83
CA ALA A 152 -8.19 -34.21 17.22
C ALA A 152 -8.39 -34.32 15.72
N ARG A 153 -9.14 -33.39 15.14
CA ARG A 153 -9.30 -33.31 13.69
C ARG A 153 -7.96 -32.99 13.05
N LEU A 154 -7.61 -33.70 11.97
CA LEU A 154 -6.44 -33.37 11.15
C LEU A 154 -6.64 -32.00 10.51
N SER A 155 -5.60 -31.15 10.59
CA SER A 155 -5.58 -29.88 9.87
C SER A 155 -4.63 -29.95 8.67
N PHE A 156 -4.88 -29.16 7.61
CA PHE A 156 -3.93 -28.98 6.52
C PHE A 156 -2.55 -28.51 7.02
N LEU A 157 -2.51 -27.71 8.10
CA LEU A 157 -1.26 -27.30 8.75
C LEU A 157 -0.46 -28.48 9.33
N ASP A 158 -1.13 -29.58 9.69
CA ASP A 158 -0.45 -30.78 10.15
C ASP A 158 0.33 -31.45 9.01
N LEU A 159 -0.20 -31.39 7.77
CA LEU A 159 0.49 -31.85 6.56
C LEU A 159 1.59 -30.86 6.13
N PHE A 160 1.36 -29.55 6.33
CA PHE A 160 2.29 -28.51 5.92
C PHE A 160 3.68 -28.63 6.53
N LYS A 161 3.79 -29.21 7.73
CA LYS A 161 5.08 -29.49 8.39
C LYS A 161 5.99 -30.43 7.60
N PHE A 162 5.40 -31.29 6.76
CA PHE A 162 6.13 -32.22 5.90
C PHE A 162 6.43 -31.63 4.51
N MET A 163 6.02 -30.39 4.26
CA MET A 163 6.23 -29.65 3.02
C MET A 163 7.01 -28.37 3.21
N TYR A 164 7.25 -27.93 4.45
CA TYR A 164 7.91 -26.67 4.73
C TYR A 164 9.00 -26.84 5.77
N LEU A 165 10.23 -26.53 5.37
CA LEU A 165 11.39 -26.47 6.24
C LEU A 165 11.78 -24.99 6.38
N ASP A 166 11.49 -24.40 7.54
CA ASP A 166 11.80 -23.00 7.81
C ASP A 166 13.28 -22.79 8.21
N GLN A 167 13.71 -21.53 8.24
CA GLN A 167 15.09 -21.14 8.53
C GLN A 167 15.60 -21.57 9.92
N ASP A 168 14.69 -21.75 10.88
CA ASP A 168 15.01 -22.15 12.25
C ASP A 168 15.11 -23.67 12.37
N ASP A 169 14.36 -24.41 11.55
CA ASP A 169 14.35 -25.87 11.47
C ASP A 169 15.48 -26.44 10.61
N VAL A 170 15.98 -25.70 9.61
CA VAL A 170 17.16 -26.11 8.82
C VAL A 170 18.35 -26.35 9.75
N GLY A 171 18.90 -27.58 9.74
CA GLY A 171 20.05 -27.96 10.57
C GLY A 171 19.75 -28.15 12.07
N SER A 172 18.48 -27.96 12.47
CA SER A 172 18.02 -28.11 13.86
C SER A 172 17.86 -29.56 14.26
N ALA A 173 18.17 -29.89 15.52
CA ALA A 173 17.83 -31.20 16.10
C ALA A 173 16.33 -31.39 16.27
N ASN A 174 15.56 -30.30 16.25
CA ASN A 174 14.16 -30.23 16.67
C ASN A 174 13.16 -30.19 15.50
N MET A 175 13.60 -30.46 14.26
CA MET A 175 12.75 -30.54 13.07
C MET A 175 11.50 -31.40 13.35
N LEU A 176 10.34 -31.04 12.81
CA LEU A 176 9.07 -31.72 13.08
C LEU A 176 8.76 -31.83 14.59
N ASN A 177 9.13 -30.82 15.37
CA ASN A 177 8.91 -30.74 16.81
C ASN A 177 9.50 -31.92 17.61
N ILE A 178 10.62 -32.49 17.13
CA ILE A 178 11.42 -33.45 17.89
C ILE A 178 11.77 -32.85 19.25
N GLY A 179 11.61 -33.66 20.31
CA GLY A 179 11.73 -33.27 21.71
C GLY A 179 10.37 -33.09 22.41
N ASN A 180 9.27 -32.95 21.67
CA ASN A 180 7.91 -32.88 22.23
C ASN A 180 7.14 -34.18 21.98
N TYR A 181 7.05 -35.03 23.01
CA TYR A 181 6.44 -36.38 22.90
C TYR A 181 4.99 -36.38 22.37
N ILE A 182 4.18 -35.38 22.74
CA ILE A 182 2.78 -35.28 22.29
C ILE A 182 2.74 -34.98 20.79
N LEU A 183 3.53 -34.00 20.34
CA LEU A 183 3.59 -33.62 18.93
C LEU A 183 4.26 -34.69 18.07
N GLU A 184 5.28 -35.38 18.58
CA GLU A 184 5.90 -36.52 17.88
C GLU A 184 4.92 -37.66 17.67
N THR A 185 4.12 -37.99 18.69
CA THR A 185 3.09 -39.03 18.56
C THR A 185 2.06 -38.63 17.51
N LYS A 186 1.62 -37.36 17.52
CA LYS A 186 0.73 -36.83 16.48
C LYS A 186 1.37 -36.91 15.09
N ASN A 187 2.63 -36.52 14.94
CA ASN A 187 3.35 -36.53 13.66
C ASN A 187 3.52 -37.94 13.09
N ARG A 188 3.68 -38.97 13.93
CA ARG A 188 3.67 -40.37 13.48
C ARG A 188 2.32 -40.78 12.89
N GLU A 189 1.22 -40.40 13.55
CA GLU A 189 -0.13 -40.66 13.01
C GLU A 189 -0.39 -39.86 11.72
N ILE A 190 0.13 -38.63 11.62
CA ILE A 190 0.07 -37.85 10.38
C ILE A 190 0.87 -38.52 9.26
N LEU A 191 2.05 -39.08 9.55
CA LEU A 191 2.83 -39.81 8.54
C LEU A 191 2.07 -41.06 8.06
N LYS A 192 1.43 -41.80 8.98
CA LYS A 192 0.57 -42.92 8.61
C LYS A 192 -0.60 -42.47 7.73
N TYR A 193 -1.21 -41.33 8.05
CA TYR A 193 -2.25 -40.73 7.23
C TYR A 193 -1.76 -40.35 5.83
N ILE A 194 -0.57 -39.75 5.70
CA ILE A 194 0.03 -39.38 4.40
C ILE A 194 0.12 -40.60 3.48
N PHE A 195 0.46 -41.78 4.01
CA PHE A 195 0.63 -43.01 3.25
C PHE A 195 -0.59 -43.95 3.26
N ASN A 196 -1.74 -43.51 3.76
CA ASN A 196 -2.97 -44.32 3.87
C ASN A 196 -2.79 -45.64 4.65
N VAL A 197 -1.95 -45.65 5.70
CA VAL A 197 -1.67 -46.85 6.53
C VAL A 197 -2.30 -46.78 7.93
N LEU A 198 -3.32 -45.92 8.12
CA LEU A 198 -4.08 -45.94 9.38
C LEU A 198 -5.00 -47.16 9.43
N ASP A 199 -5.11 -47.79 10.59
CA ASP A 199 -6.04 -48.90 10.82
C ASP A 199 -7.51 -48.48 10.59
N SER A 200 -7.82 -47.20 10.82
CA SER A 200 -9.16 -46.62 10.66
C SER A 200 -9.45 -46.06 9.25
N SER A 201 -8.48 -46.09 8.31
CA SER A 201 -8.57 -45.40 7.01
C SER A 201 -9.87 -45.71 6.25
N ILE A 202 -10.28 -46.98 6.23
CA ILE A 202 -11.49 -47.44 5.51
C ILE A 202 -12.75 -46.83 6.14
N SER A 203 -12.90 -46.95 7.47
CA SER A 203 -14.08 -46.43 8.17
C SER A 203 -14.17 -44.91 8.10
N GLU A 204 -13.03 -44.21 8.13
CA GLU A 204 -12.97 -42.75 8.05
C GLU A 204 -13.34 -42.25 6.66
N LEU A 205 -12.89 -42.95 5.60
CA LEU A 205 -13.30 -42.68 4.22
C LEU A 205 -14.80 -42.85 4.02
N GLU A 206 -15.40 -43.91 4.55
CA GLU A 206 -16.85 -44.16 4.44
C GLU A 206 -17.66 -43.04 5.11
N VAL A 207 -17.23 -42.59 6.30
CA VAL A 207 -17.83 -41.45 7.01
C VAL A 207 -17.70 -40.16 6.19
N GLU A 208 -16.54 -39.89 5.62
CA GLU A 208 -16.31 -38.66 4.84
C GLU A 208 -17.13 -38.67 3.53
N ILE A 209 -17.22 -39.79 2.82
CA ILE A 209 -18.07 -39.94 1.63
C ILE A 209 -19.54 -39.65 1.98
N SER A 210 -20.03 -40.17 3.10
CA SER A 210 -21.40 -39.91 3.57
C SER A 210 -21.64 -38.44 3.86
N LYS A 211 -20.70 -37.79 4.55
CA LYS A 211 -20.77 -36.36 4.87
C LYS A 211 -20.75 -35.49 3.61
N ILE A 212 -19.81 -35.71 2.69
CA ILE A 212 -19.73 -34.94 1.44
C ILE A 212 -21.00 -35.15 0.59
N SER A 213 -21.56 -36.36 0.59
CA SER A 213 -22.83 -36.64 -0.10
C SER A 213 -24.01 -35.85 0.49
N HIS A 214 -24.04 -35.66 1.81
CA HIS A 214 -25.01 -34.82 2.48
C HIS A 214 -24.83 -33.34 2.11
N ASP A 215 -23.61 -32.81 2.23
CA ASP A 215 -23.26 -31.42 1.86
C ASP A 215 -23.65 -31.13 0.41
N LYS A 216 -23.38 -32.05 -0.52
CA LYS A 216 -23.77 -31.94 -1.93
C LYS A 216 -25.30 -31.83 -2.09
N THR A 217 -26.04 -32.63 -1.36
CA THR A 217 -27.52 -32.63 -1.43
C THR A 217 -28.09 -31.32 -0.92
N GLU A 218 -27.55 -30.80 0.19
CA GLU A 218 -27.93 -29.49 0.71
C GLU A 218 -27.64 -28.37 -0.30
N LEU A 219 -26.45 -28.40 -0.92
CA LEU A 219 -26.04 -27.41 -1.89
C LEU A 219 -26.88 -27.44 -3.18
N ILE A 220 -27.30 -28.64 -3.63
CA ILE A 220 -28.26 -28.79 -4.75
C ILE A 220 -29.60 -28.13 -4.40
N ASN A 221 -30.10 -28.32 -3.17
CA ASN A 221 -31.35 -27.69 -2.74
C ASN A 221 -31.22 -26.17 -2.71
N GLN A 222 -30.12 -25.65 -2.18
CA GLN A 222 -29.82 -24.21 -2.17
C GLN A 222 -29.73 -23.63 -3.59
N TYR A 223 -29.01 -24.30 -4.50
CA TYR A 223 -28.92 -23.91 -5.91
C TYR A 223 -30.29 -23.85 -6.58
N SER A 224 -31.16 -24.83 -6.32
CA SER A 224 -32.51 -24.88 -6.88
C SER A 224 -33.37 -23.71 -6.42
N ALA A 225 -33.27 -23.33 -5.14
CA ALA A 225 -33.97 -22.19 -4.56
C ALA A 225 -33.48 -20.86 -5.15
N ILE A 226 -32.16 -20.66 -5.25
CA ILE A 226 -31.55 -19.46 -5.85
C ILE A 226 -31.93 -19.36 -7.32
N SER A 227 -31.85 -20.45 -8.07
CA SER A 227 -32.19 -20.49 -9.50
C SER A 227 -33.66 -20.13 -9.75
N SER A 228 -34.57 -20.64 -8.91
CA SER A 228 -35.99 -20.26 -8.94
C SER A 228 -36.21 -18.77 -8.65
N PHE A 229 -35.55 -18.25 -7.61
CA PHE A 229 -35.63 -16.84 -7.22
C PHE A 229 -35.13 -15.88 -8.32
N LEU A 230 -33.96 -16.17 -8.91
CA LEU A 230 -33.37 -15.34 -9.97
C LEU A 230 -34.22 -15.35 -11.25
N LYS A 231 -34.87 -16.47 -11.58
CA LYS A 231 -35.82 -16.56 -12.71
C LYS A 231 -37.08 -15.72 -12.46
N GLN A 232 -37.61 -15.72 -11.24
CA GLN A 232 -38.80 -14.93 -10.89
C GLN A 232 -38.53 -13.43 -10.86
N THR A 233 -37.29 -13.02 -10.60
CA THR A 233 -36.88 -11.61 -10.50
C THR A 233 -36.30 -11.05 -11.80
N GLU A 234 -36.43 -11.78 -12.92
CA GLU A 234 -35.97 -11.39 -14.27
C GLU A 234 -34.50 -10.92 -14.30
N PHE A 235 -33.62 -11.57 -13.53
CA PHE A 235 -32.19 -11.26 -13.59
C PHE A 235 -31.64 -11.54 -14.99
N LYS A 236 -30.91 -10.58 -15.55
CA LYS A 236 -30.19 -10.76 -16.81
C LYS A 236 -29.17 -11.91 -16.71
N ASP A 237 -28.92 -12.56 -17.84
CA ASP A 237 -27.91 -13.60 -17.95
C ASP A 237 -26.50 -13.00 -18.00
N THR A 238 -25.47 -13.83 -17.77
CA THR A 238 -24.07 -13.39 -17.66
C THR A 238 -23.59 -12.67 -18.92
N GLU A 239 -23.83 -13.24 -20.10
CA GLU A 239 -23.40 -12.65 -21.38
C GLU A 239 -23.98 -11.25 -21.60
N VAL A 240 -25.27 -11.08 -21.28
CA VAL A 240 -25.96 -9.79 -21.41
C VAL A 240 -25.40 -8.75 -20.43
N LEU A 241 -25.03 -9.17 -19.22
CA LEU A 241 -24.43 -8.28 -18.21
C LEU A 241 -23.01 -7.87 -18.58
N ASP A 242 -22.20 -8.79 -19.11
CA ASP A 242 -20.84 -8.50 -19.58
C ASP A 242 -20.86 -7.54 -20.77
N ASP A 243 -21.77 -7.76 -21.73
CA ASP A 243 -21.97 -6.84 -22.85
C ASP A 243 -22.44 -5.45 -22.37
N GLU A 244 -23.35 -5.40 -21.40
CA GLU A 244 -23.81 -4.15 -20.81
C GLU A 244 -22.67 -3.40 -20.11
N ILE A 245 -21.85 -4.08 -19.30
CA ILE A 245 -20.71 -3.47 -18.62
C ILE A 245 -19.70 -2.94 -19.64
N THR A 246 -19.39 -3.73 -20.67
CA THR A 246 -18.45 -3.35 -21.74
C THR A 246 -18.94 -2.12 -22.49
N ASN A 247 -20.21 -2.10 -22.88
CA ASN A 247 -20.83 -0.95 -23.54
C ASN A 247 -20.82 0.29 -22.65
N LEU A 248 -21.15 0.15 -21.36
CA LEU A 248 -21.10 1.26 -20.40
C LEU A 248 -19.67 1.81 -20.24
N ASP A 249 -18.66 0.96 -20.20
CA ASP A 249 -17.26 1.38 -20.09
C ASP A 249 -16.77 2.10 -21.36
N LEU A 250 -17.19 1.67 -22.55
CA LEU A 250 -16.92 2.37 -23.80
C LEU A 250 -17.55 3.77 -23.82
N VAL A 251 -18.83 3.89 -23.46
CA VAL A 251 -19.52 5.20 -23.40
C VAL A 251 -18.86 6.12 -22.36
N LYS A 252 -18.50 5.59 -21.19
CA LYS A 252 -17.77 6.37 -20.18
C LYS A 252 -16.41 6.84 -20.67
N MET A 253 -15.70 6.02 -21.43
CA MET A 253 -14.41 6.40 -22.02
C MET A 253 -14.61 7.55 -23.01
N GLU A 254 -15.63 7.47 -23.86
CA GLU A 254 -15.99 8.53 -24.80
C GLU A 254 -16.31 9.86 -24.09
N LEU A 255 -17.17 9.84 -23.06
CA LEU A 255 -17.50 11.04 -22.28
C LEU A 255 -16.29 11.63 -21.54
N LYS A 256 -15.36 10.79 -21.06
CA LYS A 256 -14.10 11.28 -20.45
C LYS A 256 -13.22 11.99 -21.48
N THR A 257 -13.13 11.48 -22.70
CA THR A 257 -12.46 12.19 -23.80
C THR A 257 -13.15 13.52 -24.11
N GLN A 258 -14.49 13.55 -24.17
CA GLN A 258 -15.24 14.80 -24.38
C GLN A 258 -14.96 15.84 -23.29
N ILE A 259 -14.91 15.44 -22.01
CA ILE A 259 -14.50 16.34 -20.91
C ILE A 259 -13.08 16.85 -21.12
N SER A 260 -12.14 15.99 -21.54
CA SER A 260 -10.75 16.41 -21.77
C SER A 260 -10.63 17.44 -22.90
N ASP A 261 -11.39 17.26 -23.99
CA ASP A 261 -11.44 18.19 -25.12
C ASP A 261 -12.15 19.50 -24.75
N LEU A 262 -13.20 19.43 -23.92
CA LEU A 262 -13.91 20.59 -23.40
C LEU A 262 -13.02 21.41 -22.46
N ASN A 263 -12.27 20.77 -21.57
CA ASN A 263 -11.28 21.43 -20.73
C ASN A 263 -10.19 22.11 -21.57
N ARG A 264 -9.71 21.47 -22.65
CA ARG A 264 -8.74 22.09 -23.57
C ARG A 264 -9.32 23.36 -24.21
N ARG A 265 -10.55 23.29 -24.73
CA ARG A 265 -11.26 24.43 -25.32
C ARG A 265 -11.46 25.59 -24.34
N MET A 266 -11.90 25.30 -23.11
CA MET A 266 -12.02 26.29 -22.03
C MET A 266 -10.68 26.98 -21.70
N THR A 267 -9.56 26.28 -21.83
CA THR A 267 -8.24 26.84 -21.49
C THR A 267 -7.71 27.74 -22.62
N SER A 268 -7.99 27.39 -23.89
CA SER A 268 -7.59 28.18 -25.05
C SER A 268 -8.38 29.48 -25.22
N ASP A 269 -9.67 29.49 -24.87
CA ASP A 269 -10.53 30.69 -24.98
C ASP A 269 -10.25 31.73 -23.87
N ASN A 270 -9.48 31.37 -22.83
CA ASN A 270 -9.27 32.18 -21.63
C ASN A 270 -8.20 33.27 -21.72
N THR A 271 -7.61 33.50 -22.91
CA THR A 271 -6.57 34.54 -23.12
C THR A 271 -7.14 35.95 -23.02
N LEU A 272 -8.35 36.16 -23.55
CA LEU A 272 -9.05 37.45 -23.51
C LEU A 272 -9.43 37.82 -22.07
N TYR A 273 -9.94 36.85 -21.30
CA TYR A 273 -10.31 37.01 -19.89
C TYR A 273 -9.10 37.37 -19.01
N GLN A 274 -7.93 36.75 -19.24
CA GLN A 274 -6.70 37.15 -18.56
C GLN A 274 -6.27 38.57 -18.94
N GLY A 275 -6.31 38.92 -20.23
CA GLY A 275 -5.99 40.27 -20.69
C GLY A 275 -6.91 41.35 -20.07
N LEU A 276 -8.20 41.07 -19.93
CA LEU A 276 -9.16 41.96 -19.27
C LEU A 276 -8.89 42.10 -17.76
N LYS A 277 -8.49 41.02 -17.08
CA LYS A 277 -8.08 41.07 -15.67
C LYS A 277 -6.83 41.92 -15.46
N ASP A 278 -5.83 41.78 -16.32
CA ASP A 278 -4.60 42.56 -16.26
C ASP A 278 -4.86 44.05 -16.52
N ALA A 279 -5.74 44.36 -17.48
CA ALA A 279 -6.22 45.72 -17.73
C ALA A 279 -6.95 46.30 -16.50
N LEU A 280 -7.85 45.54 -15.88
CA LEU A 280 -8.57 45.95 -14.67
C LEU A 280 -7.61 46.22 -13.50
N ASN A 281 -6.63 45.34 -13.27
CA ASN A 281 -5.61 45.52 -12.24
C ASN A 281 -4.80 46.80 -12.49
N THR A 282 -4.43 47.06 -13.74
CA THR A 282 -3.71 48.28 -14.13
C THR A 282 -4.54 49.53 -13.84
N ILE A 283 -5.85 49.51 -14.11
CA ILE A 283 -6.76 50.61 -13.81
C ILE A 283 -6.86 50.83 -12.29
N ILE A 284 -6.97 49.76 -11.50
CA ILE A 284 -7.03 49.84 -10.03
C ILE A 284 -5.77 50.50 -9.46
N LEU A 285 -4.58 50.09 -9.91
CA LEU A 285 -3.32 50.69 -9.47
C LEU A 285 -3.25 52.19 -9.80
N LYS A 286 -3.72 52.60 -10.99
CA LYS A 286 -3.80 54.02 -11.36
C LYS A 286 -4.80 54.80 -10.49
N ILE A 287 -5.93 54.19 -10.11
CA ILE A 287 -6.89 54.81 -9.19
C ILE A 287 -6.25 55.05 -7.82
N GLU A 288 -5.53 54.05 -7.28
CA GLU A 288 -4.84 54.17 -6.00
C GLU A 288 -3.80 55.30 -6.01
N GLU A 289 -3.00 55.40 -7.08
CA GLU A 289 -2.01 56.48 -7.27
C GLU A 289 -2.67 57.87 -7.30
N GLN A 290 -3.78 58.01 -8.03
CA GLN A 290 -4.50 59.28 -8.13
C GLN A 290 -5.25 59.65 -6.85
N GLU A 291 -5.76 58.66 -6.10
CA GLU A 291 -6.33 58.89 -4.78
C GLU A 291 -5.28 59.41 -3.79
N ASP A 292 -4.06 58.88 -3.81
CA ASP A 292 -2.99 59.36 -2.95
C ASP A 292 -2.55 60.78 -3.32
N THR A 293 -2.48 61.06 -4.63
CA THR A 293 -2.25 62.41 -5.14
C THR A 293 -3.32 63.37 -4.63
N LYS A 294 -4.61 63.01 -4.77
CA LYS A 294 -5.73 63.80 -4.24
C LYS A 294 -5.60 64.06 -2.74
N LYS A 295 -5.34 63.03 -1.93
CA LYS A 295 -5.16 63.15 -0.47
C LYS A 295 -4.03 64.11 -0.13
N THR A 296 -2.91 64.02 -0.84
CA THR A 296 -1.74 64.90 -0.65
C THR A 296 -2.07 66.36 -0.98
N LYS A 297 -2.75 66.62 -2.10
CA LYS A 297 -3.14 67.99 -2.49
C LYS A 297 -4.13 68.60 -1.50
N VAL A 298 -5.12 67.82 -1.02
CA VAL A 298 -6.07 68.27 0.03
C VAL A 298 -5.32 68.65 1.31
N ARG A 299 -4.41 67.79 1.79
CA ARG A 299 -3.60 68.08 2.99
C ARG A 299 -2.74 69.33 2.83
N ASN A 300 -2.14 69.53 1.65
CA ASN A 300 -1.35 70.72 1.36
C ASN A 300 -2.21 71.99 1.40
N ILE A 301 -3.39 71.97 0.77
CA ILE A 301 -4.34 73.10 0.80
C ILE A 301 -4.71 73.43 2.24
N GLU A 302 -5.08 72.45 3.06
CA GLU A 302 -5.42 72.67 4.48
C GLU A 302 -4.24 73.25 5.26
N ARG A 303 -3.04 72.68 5.10
CA ARG A 303 -1.83 73.14 5.79
C ARG A 303 -1.45 74.57 5.40
N PHE A 304 -1.43 74.88 4.12
CA PHE A 304 -1.09 76.21 3.63
C PHE A 304 -2.16 77.25 3.98
N THR A 305 -3.44 76.87 4.00
CA THR A 305 -4.53 77.77 4.40
C THR A 305 -4.42 78.12 5.89
N ARG A 306 -4.10 77.14 6.76
CA ARG A 306 -3.85 77.41 8.19
C ARG A 306 -2.67 78.37 8.38
N LEU A 307 -1.54 78.09 7.73
CA LEU A 307 -0.35 78.94 7.81
C LEU A 307 -0.59 80.35 7.25
N LEU A 308 -1.42 80.47 6.21
CA LEU A 308 -1.83 81.76 5.67
C LEU A 308 -2.62 82.57 6.71
N ASN A 309 -3.60 81.95 7.37
CA ASN A 309 -4.38 82.61 8.42
C ASN A 309 -3.50 83.04 9.59
N ASP A 310 -2.53 82.22 10.00
CA ASP A 310 -1.58 82.56 11.07
C ASP A 310 -0.75 83.81 10.68
N TYR A 311 -0.23 83.85 9.45
CA TYR A 311 0.50 85.01 8.96
C TYR A 311 -0.37 86.25 8.76
N GLU A 312 -1.64 86.11 8.36
CA GLU A 312 -2.56 87.24 8.28
C GLU A 312 -2.84 87.82 9.68
N ASN A 313 -3.02 86.97 10.69
CA ASN A 313 -3.12 87.39 12.09
C ASN A 313 -1.85 88.09 12.60
N ASP A 314 -0.67 87.55 12.28
CA ASP A 314 0.61 88.17 12.66
C ASP A 314 0.81 89.52 11.98
N ILE A 315 0.45 89.65 10.70
CA ILE A 315 0.44 90.93 9.98
C ILE A 315 -0.47 91.94 10.68
N GLU A 316 -1.68 91.54 11.07
CA GLU A 316 -2.61 92.41 11.80
C GLU A 316 -2.04 92.86 13.15
N ARG A 317 -1.44 91.93 13.91
CA ARG A 317 -0.78 92.24 15.20
C ARG A 317 0.38 93.20 15.04
N ILE A 318 1.25 92.98 14.06
CA ILE A 318 2.40 93.86 13.78
C ILE A 318 1.90 95.24 13.35
N LYS A 319 0.90 95.31 12.45
CA LYS A 319 0.28 96.59 12.04
C LYS A 319 -0.36 97.33 13.22
N ALA A 320 -1.11 96.64 14.06
CA ALA A 320 -1.70 97.23 15.27
C ALA A 320 -0.62 97.75 16.22
N GLY A 321 0.50 97.04 16.36
CA GLY A 321 1.66 97.50 17.12
C GLY A 321 2.29 98.78 16.55
N VAL A 322 2.46 98.85 15.23
CA VAL A 322 2.96 100.05 14.53
C VAL A 322 1.98 101.23 14.69
N SER A 323 0.67 101.01 14.48
CA SER A 323 -0.35 102.07 14.57
C SER A 323 -0.60 102.56 16.00
N ALA A 324 -0.59 101.69 17.01
CA ALA A 324 -0.72 102.10 18.41
C ALA A 324 0.40 103.06 18.81
N ARG A 325 1.60 102.89 18.23
CA ARG A 325 2.75 103.75 18.46
C ARG A 325 2.64 105.12 17.81
N GLU A 326 1.94 105.26 16.69
CA GLU A 326 1.64 106.59 16.11
C GLU A 326 0.73 107.45 17.02
N ILE A 327 -0.01 106.81 17.93
CA ILE A 327 -0.95 107.45 18.86
C ILE A 327 -0.30 107.67 20.23
N ILE A 328 0.45 106.68 20.73
CA ILE A 328 1.04 106.69 22.06
C ILE A 328 2.43 107.35 22.01
N GLY A 329 2.56 108.52 22.65
CA GLY A 329 3.84 109.24 22.77
C GLY A 329 3.97 110.50 21.91
N ARG A 330 2.87 111.05 21.37
CA ARG A 330 2.90 112.40 20.76
C ARG A 330 3.15 113.47 21.83
N ASP A 331 3.88 114.52 21.47
CA ASP A 331 4.09 115.69 22.34
C ASP A 331 2.75 116.36 22.68
N ILE A 332 2.25 116.10 23.88
CA ILE A 332 1.05 116.75 24.40
C ILE A 332 1.46 118.14 24.92
N LEU A 333 1.20 119.18 24.13
CA LEU A 333 1.41 120.58 24.52
C LEU A 333 0.24 121.13 25.37
N GLU A 334 -0.22 120.37 26.36
CA GLU A 334 -1.30 120.82 27.25
C GLU A 334 -0.74 121.42 28.56
N GLN A 335 -1.31 122.56 28.93
CA GLN A 335 -1.14 123.16 30.25
C GLN A 335 -2.40 122.88 31.06
N THR A 336 -2.23 122.25 32.21
CA THR A 336 -3.32 122.02 33.16
C THR A 336 -3.00 122.70 34.47
N ASN A 337 -4.01 123.27 35.13
CA ASN A 337 -3.81 123.90 36.44
C ASN A 337 -3.97 122.85 37.53
N CYS A 338 -3.08 122.89 38.52
CA CYS A 338 -3.13 122.00 39.67
C CYS A 338 -4.47 122.20 40.41
N PRO A 339 -5.29 121.17 40.60
CA PRO A 339 -6.60 121.32 41.24
C PRO A 339 -6.52 121.65 42.74
N ILE A 340 -5.32 121.68 43.34
CA ILE A 340 -5.11 121.99 44.76
C ILE A 340 -4.60 123.41 44.97
N CYS A 341 -3.68 123.89 44.13
CA CYS A 341 -3.03 125.20 44.31
C CYS A 341 -3.14 126.12 43.09
N GLU A 342 -3.97 125.74 42.11
CA GLU A 342 -4.25 126.44 40.85
C GLU A 342 -3.01 126.81 40.00
N SER A 343 -1.84 126.29 40.35
CA SER A 343 -0.59 126.55 39.64
C SER A 343 -0.56 125.84 38.30
N SER A 344 -0.19 126.54 37.23
CA SER A 344 -0.09 125.98 35.88
C SER A 344 1.05 124.96 35.77
N ILE A 345 0.71 123.73 35.38
CA ILE A 345 1.65 122.65 35.07
C ILE A 345 1.77 122.53 33.56
N LYS A 346 3.00 122.61 33.04
CA LYS A 346 3.32 122.30 31.63
C LYS A 346 3.71 120.82 31.51
N ILE A 347 2.88 120.02 30.84
CA ILE A 347 3.04 118.56 30.71
C ILE A 347 4.29 118.17 29.90
N GLN A 348 4.83 119.10 29.08
CA GLN A 348 6.04 118.93 28.27
C GLN A 348 7.28 118.44 29.05
N ASN A 349 7.46 118.87 30.31
CA ASN A 349 8.66 118.52 31.09
C ASN A 349 8.69 117.05 31.57
N LEU A 350 7.63 116.26 31.32
CA LEU A 350 7.56 114.84 31.68
C LEU A 350 7.91 113.90 30.51
N SER A 351 7.87 114.37 29.25
CA SER A 351 8.03 113.48 28.08
C SER A 351 9.47 113.01 27.86
N GLU A 352 10.49 113.78 28.29
CA GLU A 352 11.91 113.47 28.08
C GLU A 352 12.40 112.16 28.73
N LYS A 353 11.61 111.53 29.61
CA LYS A 353 12.01 110.29 30.32
C LYS A 353 11.57 108.98 29.67
N PHE A 354 10.85 109.01 28.54
CA PHE A 354 10.34 107.80 27.88
C PHE A 354 10.91 107.66 26.45
N ASP A 355 11.91 106.80 26.30
CA ASP A 355 12.57 106.50 25.03
C ASP A 355 11.89 105.32 24.33
N ILE A 356 11.51 105.47 23.05
CA ILE A 356 10.84 104.42 22.27
C ILE A 356 11.78 103.96 21.13
N PRO A 357 12.29 102.70 21.10
CA PRO A 357 13.36 102.24 20.17
C PRO A 357 12.99 102.23 18.66
N GLU A 358 13.94 102.54 17.76
CA GLU A 358 13.70 102.65 16.30
C GLU A 358 13.11 101.40 15.59
N ASP A 359 12.29 101.66 14.55
CA ASP A 359 11.28 100.77 13.95
C ASP A 359 11.78 99.77 12.87
N THR A 360 13.08 99.73 12.61
CA THR A 360 13.63 99.05 11.41
C THR A 360 13.38 97.54 11.38
N ARG A 361 13.37 96.87 12.54
CA ARG A 361 13.18 95.40 12.61
C ARG A 361 11.74 94.98 12.36
N LEU A 362 10.75 95.69 12.91
CA LEU A 362 9.33 95.35 12.77
C LEU A 362 8.84 95.55 11.34
N ILE A 363 9.26 96.66 10.70
CA ILE A 363 8.95 96.94 9.30
C ILE A 363 9.55 95.85 8.38
N SER A 364 10.80 95.43 8.64
CA SER A 364 11.45 94.38 7.85
C SER A 364 10.73 93.02 7.95
N GLU A 365 10.28 92.65 9.16
CA GLU A 365 9.52 91.42 9.40
C GLU A 365 8.13 91.48 8.75
N LEU A 366 7.46 92.64 8.81
CA LEU A 366 6.19 92.87 8.14
C LEU A 366 6.30 92.66 6.62
N THR A 367 7.35 93.20 5.98
CA THR A 367 7.60 92.96 4.55
C THR A 367 7.89 91.49 4.23
N SER A 368 8.63 90.80 5.10
CA SER A 368 8.97 89.37 4.94
C SER A 368 7.72 88.49 5.01
N ILE A 369 6.89 88.66 6.05
CA ILE A 369 5.66 87.88 6.25
C ILE A 369 4.64 88.20 5.14
N THR A 370 4.52 89.47 4.72
CA THR A 370 3.63 89.86 3.61
C THR A 370 4.04 89.22 2.27
N ARG A 371 5.34 89.03 2.03
CA ARG A 371 5.80 88.28 0.86
C ARG A 371 5.43 86.80 0.97
N ARG A 372 5.65 86.18 2.14
CA ARG A 372 5.32 84.76 2.38
C ARG A 372 3.83 84.47 2.25
N THR A 373 2.93 85.40 2.62
CA THR A 373 1.48 85.22 2.41
C THR A 373 1.10 85.21 0.93
N LYS A 374 1.77 86.02 0.09
CA LYS A 374 1.60 85.98 -1.37
C LYS A 374 2.04 84.64 -1.95
N ASP A 375 3.20 84.13 -1.52
CA ASP A 375 3.72 82.83 -1.97
C ASP A 375 2.78 81.69 -1.54
N LEU A 376 2.23 81.73 -0.31
CA LEU A 376 1.24 80.76 0.16
C LEU A 376 -0.06 80.80 -0.64
N LYS A 377 -0.58 81.99 -0.98
CA LYS A 377 -1.77 82.13 -1.83
C LYS A 377 -1.55 81.48 -3.21
N GLN A 378 -0.36 81.64 -3.78
CA GLN A 378 0.01 80.97 -5.03
C GLN A 378 0.04 79.45 -4.87
N LEU A 379 0.73 78.92 -3.84
CA LEU A 379 0.80 77.48 -3.59
C LEU A 379 -0.58 76.85 -3.35
N ILE A 380 -1.48 77.54 -2.65
CA ILE A 380 -2.87 77.09 -2.45
C ILE A 380 -3.61 77.01 -3.79
N SER A 381 -3.44 78.02 -4.65
CA SER A 381 -4.05 78.04 -5.98
C SER A 381 -3.55 76.88 -6.85
N GLU A 382 -2.24 76.65 -6.88
CA GLU A 382 -1.62 75.54 -7.64
C GLU A 382 -2.14 74.18 -7.16
N ASN A 383 -2.16 73.93 -5.83
CA ASN A 383 -2.68 72.68 -5.29
C ASN A 383 -4.18 72.50 -5.55
N ARG A 384 -4.97 73.57 -5.62
CA ARG A 384 -6.41 73.50 -6.00
C ARG A 384 -6.59 73.11 -7.46
N THR A 385 -5.78 73.66 -8.36
CA THR A 385 -5.79 73.28 -9.78
C THR A 385 -5.42 71.81 -9.95
N ASP A 386 -4.34 71.37 -9.31
CA ASP A 386 -3.89 69.97 -9.33
C ASP A 386 -4.93 69.01 -8.74
N LEU A 387 -5.64 69.44 -7.69
CA LEU A 387 -6.74 68.70 -7.09
C LEU A 387 -7.91 68.56 -8.09
N GLY A 388 -8.21 69.61 -8.85
CA GLY A 388 -9.21 69.58 -9.92
C GLY A 388 -8.83 68.57 -11.01
N THR A 389 -7.57 68.58 -11.46
CA THR A 389 -7.09 67.62 -12.47
C THR A 389 -7.11 66.18 -11.96
N ALA A 390 -6.69 65.94 -10.71
CA ALA A 390 -6.71 64.61 -10.10
C ALA A 390 -8.14 64.05 -9.97
N ASN A 391 -9.12 64.89 -9.60
CA ASN A 391 -10.52 64.48 -9.53
C ASN A 391 -11.11 64.12 -10.91
N ASN A 392 -10.77 64.89 -11.96
CA ASN A 392 -11.22 64.58 -13.32
C ASN A 392 -10.62 63.25 -13.81
N LEU A 393 -9.34 63.01 -13.54
CA LEU A 393 -8.68 61.76 -13.90
C LEU A 393 -9.26 60.55 -13.15
N LEU A 394 -9.52 60.70 -11.85
CA LEU A 394 -10.20 59.68 -11.03
C LEU A 394 -11.59 59.35 -11.60
N SER A 395 -12.38 60.36 -11.96
CA SER A 395 -13.71 60.14 -12.55
C SER A 395 -13.64 59.35 -13.86
N ALA A 396 -12.64 59.62 -14.70
CA ALA A 396 -12.43 58.87 -15.94
C ALA A 396 -12.01 57.42 -15.65
N LEU A 397 -11.07 57.21 -14.73
CA LEU A 397 -10.58 55.88 -14.34
C LEU A 397 -11.67 55.01 -13.70
N TYR A 398 -12.55 55.58 -12.86
CA TYR A 398 -13.72 54.84 -12.35
C TYR A 398 -14.68 54.43 -13.47
N GLY A 399 -14.92 55.30 -14.45
CA GLY A 399 -15.71 54.96 -15.63
C GLY A 399 -15.08 53.86 -16.49
N GLU A 400 -13.75 53.84 -16.63
CA GLU A 400 -13.03 52.75 -17.31
C GLU A 400 -13.09 51.43 -16.51
N LYS A 401 -12.99 51.50 -15.18
CA LYS A 401 -13.11 50.34 -14.29
C LYS A 401 -14.48 49.68 -14.40
N ASP A 402 -15.55 50.46 -14.44
CA ASP A 402 -16.91 49.92 -14.54
C ASP A 402 -17.15 49.26 -15.90
N LYS A 403 -16.67 49.87 -17.00
CA LYS A 403 -16.70 49.24 -18.34
C LYS A 403 -15.89 47.95 -18.41
N ALA A 404 -14.70 47.93 -17.82
CA ALA A 404 -13.87 46.74 -17.77
C ALA A 404 -14.54 45.59 -16.98
N ARG A 405 -15.30 45.92 -15.92
CA ARG A 405 -16.11 44.94 -15.17
C ARG A 405 -17.27 44.40 -15.99
N GLU A 406 -18.01 45.26 -16.68
CA GLU A 406 -19.11 44.83 -17.56
C GLU A 406 -18.59 43.89 -18.67
N MET A 407 -17.46 44.22 -19.29
CA MET A 407 -16.82 43.36 -20.30
C MET A 407 -16.40 41.99 -19.74
N ILE A 408 -15.89 41.95 -18.50
CA ILE A 408 -15.52 40.69 -17.83
C ILE A 408 -16.77 39.84 -17.54
N ASP A 409 -17.85 40.44 -17.06
CA ASP A 409 -19.09 39.74 -16.76
C ASP A 409 -19.77 39.22 -18.04
N ASP A 410 -19.77 40.00 -19.12
CA ASP A 410 -20.25 39.56 -20.43
C ASP A 410 -19.41 38.41 -21.00
N GLU A 411 -18.08 38.48 -20.89
CA GLU A 411 -17.20 37.41 -21.35
C GLU A 411 -17.41 36.13 -20.53
N LEU A 412 -17.55 36.22 -19.21
CA LEU A 412 -17.88 35.08 -18.34
C LEU A 412 -19.20 34.41 -18.73
N LYS A 413 -20.21 35.23 -19.07
CA LYS A 413 -21.54 34.75 -19.46
C LYS A 413 -21.55 34.11 -20.85
N ASN A 414 -20.81 34.67 -21.80
CA ASN A 414 -20.84 34.23 -23.19
C ASN A 414 -19.86 33.09 -23.49
N SER A 415 -18.67 33.10 -22.88
CA SER A 415 -17.61 32.12 -23.17
C SER A 415 -17.56 30.98 -22.16
N ILE A 416 -17.61 31.26 -20.86
CA ILE A 416 -17.29 30.25 -19.82
C ILE A 416 -18.54 29.52 -19.31
N SER A 417 -19.66 30.22 -19.11
CA SER A 417 -20.90 29.64 -18.57
C SER A 417 -21.47 28.47 -19.41
N PRO A 418 -21.45 28.49 -20.76
CA PRO A 418 -21.92 27.37 -21.57
C PRO A 418 -21.07 26.11 -21.39
N TYR A 419 -19.74 26.25 -21.37
CA TYR A 419 -18.84 25.12 -21.16
C TYR A 419 -18.97 24.51 -19.76
N LEU A 420 -19.18 25.33 -18.73
CA LEU A 420 -19.45 24.82 -17.37
C LEU A 420 -20.75 24.01 -17.32
N ALA A 421 -21.82 24.50 -17.94
CA ALA A 421 -23.09 23.79 -18.00
C ALA A 421 -22.98 22.46 -18.78
N GLU A 422 -22.27 22.47 -19.92
CA GLU A 422 -21.99 21.25 -20.69
C GLU A 422 -21.14 20.25 -19.89
N ARG A 423 -20.12 20.74 -19.18
CA ARG A 423 -19.29 19.91 -18.30
C ARG A 423 -20.11 19.27 -17.18
N ASP A 424 -20.94 20.05 -16.51
CA ASP A 424 -21.77 19.57 -15.40
C ASP A 424 -22.80 18.54 -15.90
N ALA A 425 -23.34 18.71 -17.11
CA ALA A 425 -24.20 17.71 -17.75
C ALA A 425 -23.46 16.39 -18.01
N ILE A 426 -22.26 16.44 -18.60
CA ILE A 426 -21.45 15.23 -18.87
C ILE A 426 -21.02 14.55 -17.55
N VAL A 427 -20.66 15.33 -16.52
CA VAL A 427 -20.31 14.79 -15.19
C VAL A 427 -21.52 14.12 -14.53
N ALA A 428 -22.72 14.70 -14.65
CA ALA A 428 -23.94 14.08 -14.15
C ALA A 428 -24.27 12.77 -14.89
N GLU A 429 -24.08 12.74 -16.21
CA GLU A 429 -24.23 11.53 -17.02
C GLU A 429 -23.21 10.45 -16.64
N LEU A 430 -21.94 10.81 -16.46
CA LEU A 430 -20.91 9.89 -15.97
C LEU A 430 -21.27 9.29 -14.61
N ALA A 431 -21.79 10.09 -13.69
CA ALA A 431 -22.24 9.59 -12.38
C ALA A 431 -23.40 8.58 -12.51
N GLN A 432 -24.35 8.83 -13.41
CA GLN A 432 -25.44 7.88 -13.70
C GLN A 432 -24.91 6.58 -14.33
N LEU A 433 -23.96 6.68 -15.26
CA LEU A 433 -23.34 5.51 -15.89
C LEU A 433 -22.52 4.71 -14.88
N ASP A 434 -21.82 5.38 -13.95
CA ASP A 434 -21.12 4.72 -12.83
C ASP A 434 -22.08 3.95 -11.92
N GLU A 435 -23.23 4.53 -11.59
CA GLU A 435 -24.27 3.85 -10.80
C GLU A 435 -24.83 2.62 -11.55
N ARG A 436 -25.17 2.79 -12.84
CA ARG A 436 -25.68 1.68 -13.67
C ARG A 436 -24.65 0.56 -13.81
N ARG A 437 -23.39 0.91 -14.06
CA ARG A 437 -22.29 -0.06 -14.12
C ARG A 437 -22.11 -0.75 -12.78
N GLY A 438 -22.18 -0.03 -11.67
CA GLY A 438 -22.12 -0.61 -10.32
C GLY A 438 -23.21 -1.66 -10.08
N LYS A 439 -24.45 -1.38 -10.53
CA LYS A 439 -25.57 -2.33 -10.48
C LYS A 439 -25.32 -3.54 -11.39
N ALA A 440 -24.87 -3.34 -12.62
CA ALA A 440 -24.58 -4.42 -13.57
C ALA A 440 -23.47 -5.34 -13.05
N VAL A 441 -22.37 -4.79 -12.54
CA VAL A 441 -21.27 -5.55 -11.92
C VAL A 441 -21.76 -6.33 -10.70
N HIS A 442 -22.62 -5.73 -9.86
CA HIS A 442 -23.20 -6.43 -8.72
C HIS A 442 -24.06 -7.63 -9.17
N SER A 443 -24.92 -7.43 -10.18
CA SER A 443 -25.72 -8.52 -10.76
C SER A 443 -24.86 -9.61 -11.37
N LEU A 444 -23.76 -9.25 -12.05
CA LEU A 444 -22.80 -10.20 -12.60
C LEU A 444 -22.18 -11.04 -11.48
N ARG A 445 -21.76 -10.42 -10.37
CA ARG A 445 -21.25 -11.15 -9.20
C ARG A 445 -22.26 -12.14 -8.63
N VAL A 446 -23.55 -11.79 -8.60
CA VAL A 446 -24.62 -12.71 -8.18
C VAL A 446 -24.72 -13.91 -9.12
N ARG A 447 -24.69 -13.68 -10.44
CA ARG A 447 -24.69 -14.78 -11.44
C ARG A 447 -23.45 -15.65 -11.34
N ASN A 448 -22.27 -15.05 -11.20
CA ASN A 448 -21.01 -15.79 -11.00
C ASN A 448 -21.03 -16.62 -9.72
N THR A 449 -21.70 -16.13 -8.66
CA THR A 449 -21.90 -16.92 -7.42
C THR A 449 -22.81 -18.12 -7.67
N GLN A 450 -23.90 -17.95 -8.43
CA GLN A 450 -24.77 -19.06 -8.83
C GLN A 450 -23.99 -20.12 -9.61
N THR A 451 -23.19 -19.70 -10.60
CA THR A 451 -22.31 -20.61 -11.36
C THR A 451 -21.31 -21.30 -10.44
N GLY A 452 -20.68 -20.56 -9.52
CA GLY A 452 -19.74 -21.12 -8.55
C GLY A 452 -20.35 -22.18 -7.63
N ILE A 453 -21.63 -22.06 -7.27
CA ILE A 453 -22.37 -23.10 -6.53
C ILE A 453 -22.54 -24.35 -7.41
N ALA A 454 -22.91 -24.20 -8.68
CA ALA A 454 -23.03 -25.32 -9.61
C ALA A 454 -21.68 -26.05 -9.78
N ASP A 455 -20.60 -25.30 -9.92
CA ASP A 455 -19.23 -25.82 -10.02
C ASP A 455 -18.80 -26.53 -8.72
N HIS A 456 -19.20 -26.03 -7.55
CA HIS A 456 -18.98 -26.72 -6.28
C HIS A 456 -19.75 -28.04 -6.20
N ILE A 457 -21.01 -28.08 -6.64
CA ILE A 457 -21.78 -29.35 -6.72
C ILE A 457 -21.07 -30.36 -7.62
N GLY A 458 -20.55 -29.91 -8.78
CA GLY A 458 -19.75 -30.74 -9.69
C GLY A 458 -18.48 -31.28 -9.02
N ARG A 459 -17.74 -30.42 -8.32
CA ARG A 459 -16.53 -30.82 -7.57
C ARG A 459 -16.82 -31.81 -6.46
N LEU A 460 -17.87 -31.59 -5.67
CA LEU A 460 -18.28 -32.56 -4.64
C LEU A 460 -18.66 -33.91 -5.26
N ALA A 461 -19.28 -33.91 -6.44
CA ALA A 461 -19.58 -35.14 -7.17
C ALA A 461 -18.30 -35.90 -7.57
N GLY A 462 -17.32 -35.19 -8.15
CA GLY A 462 -16.02 -35.77 -8.53
C GLY A 462 -15.24 -36.27 -7.31
N SER A 463 -15.21 -35.50 -6.22
CA SER A 463 -14.56 -35.90 -4.97
C SER A 463 -15.17 -37.18 -4.39
N ILE A 464 -16.51 -37.32 -4.41
CA ILE A 464 -17.19 -38.56 -3.97
C ILE A 464 -16.77 -39.74 -4.84
N GLU A 465 -16.65 -39.56 -6.16
CA GLU A 465 -16.23 -40.62 -7.07
C GLU A 465 -14.77 -41.04 -6.81
N ASN A 466 -13.85 -40.08 -6.69
CA ASN A 466 -12.44 -40.34 -6.40
C ASN A 466 -12.24 -41.01 -5.04
N LEU A 467 -12.95 -40.55 -4.00
CA LEU A 467 -12.89 -41.17 -2.68
C LEU A 467 -13.45 -42.61 -2.68
N LYS A 468 -14.45 -42.90 -3.51
CA LYS A 468 -14.95 -44.29 -3.68
C LYS A 468 -13.93 -45.18 -4.38
N ILE A 469 -13.28 -44.69 -5.45
CA ILE A 469 -12.20 -45.42 -6.12
C ILE A 469 -11.09 -45.75 -5.11
N LYS A 470 -10.65 -44.75 -4.33
CA LYS A 470 -9.63 -44.92 -3.29
C LYS A 470 -10.06 -45.89 -2.19
N LEU A 471 -11.33 -45.84 -1.77
CA LEU A 471 -11.88 -46.79 -0.81
C LEU A 471 -11.82 -48.22 -1.32
N ASP A 472 -12.16 -48.45 -2.59
CA ASP A 472 -12.11 -49.77 -3.21
C ASP A 472 -10.67 -50.28 -3.36
N GLU A 473 -9.72 -49.41 -3.71
CA GLU A 473 -8.29 -49.72 -3.74
C GLU A 473 -7.75 -50.14 -2.38
N LEU A 474 -8.06 -49.37 -1.33
CA LEU A 474 -7.63 -49.69 0.05
C LEU A 474 -8.26 -50.99 0.58
N LYS A 475 -9.48 -51.32 0.14
CA LYS A 475 -10.11 -52.62 0.46
C LYS A 475 -9.42 -53.80 -0.22
N GLN A 476 -8.80 -53.59 -1.39
CA GLN A 476 -8.10 -54.63 -2.14
C GLN A 476 -6.64 -54.79 -1.70
N SER A 477 -5.93 -53.68 -1.48
CA SER A 477 -4.51 -53.67 -1.17
C SER A 477 -4.17 -52.50 -0.23
N SER A 478 -4.27 -52.72 1.08
CA SER A 478 -3.82 -51.74 2.07
C SER A 478 -2.28 -51.67 2.10
N PRO A 479 -1.67 -50.47 2.01
CA PRO A 479 -0.21 -50.35 2.05
C PRO A 479 0.34 -50.82 3.40
N SER A 480 1.50 -51.48 3.38
CA SER A 480 2.18 -51.90 4.60
C SER A 480 3.05 -50.77 5.15
N LEU A 481 2.94 -50.50 6.45
CA LEU A 481 3.79 -49.52 7.14
C LEU A 481 5.27 -49.87 7.01
N ASP A 482 5.63 -51.16 7.13
CA ASP A 482 7.02 -51.60 7.03
C ASP A 482 7.59 -51.36 5.62
N GLU A 483 6.76 -51.52 4.58
CA GLU A 483 7.15 -51.21 3.20
C GLU A 483 7.32 -49.71 2.99
N VAL A 484 6.43 -48.88 3.54
CA VAL A 484 6.56 -47.41 3.50
C VAL A 484 7.86 -46.96 4.14
N ILE A 485 8.18 -47.45 5.35
CA ILE A 485 9.40 -47.10 6.07
C ILE A 485 10.65 -47.54 5.30
N LYS A 486 10.61 -48.75 4.72
CA LYS A 486 11.69 -49.27 3.88
C LYS A 486 11.91 -48.41 2.63
N ASP A 487 10.85 -48.09 1.90
CA ASP A 487 10.94 -47.29 0.67
C ASP A 487 11.43 -45.87 0.95
N LEU A 488 10.97 -45.24 2.04
CA LEU A 488 11.49 -43.95 2.50
C LEU A 488 12.98 -44.02 2.84
N GLY A 489 13.42 -45.11 3.47
CA GLY A 489 14.84 -45.34 3.76
C GLY A 489 15.69 -45.49 2.50
N ILE A 490 15.15 -46.15 1.46
CA ILE A 490 15.81 -46.28 0.16
C ILE A 490 15.93 -44.91 -0.52
N ASP A 491 14.83 -44.16 -0.62
CA ASP A 491 14.84 -42.83 -1.23
C ASP A 491 15.81 -41.87 -0.50
N LEU A 492 15.83 -41.90 0.83
CA LEU A 492 16.74 -41.08 1.62
C LEU A 492 18.20 -41.46 1.35
N ASN A 493 18.50 -42.76 1.25
CA ASN A 493 19.84 -43.24 0.94
C ASN A 493 20.27 -42.81 -0.47
N ASP A 494 19.36 -42.87 -1.45
CA ASP A 494 19.64 -42.45 -2.81
C ASP A 494 19.83 -40.93 -2.89
N PHE A 495 19.06 -40.15 -2.15
CA PHE A 495 19.26 -38.70 -2.02
C PHE A 495 20.64 -38.38 -1.42
N ILE A 496 21.02 -39.03 -0.31
CA ILE A 496 22.31 -38.82 0.35
C ILE A 496 23.49 -39.22 -0.55
N LYS A 497 23.33 -40.27 -1.36
CA LYS A 497 24.30 -40.68 -2.39
C LYS A 497 24.43 -39.63 -3.48
N GLU A 498 23.34 -39.07 -3.97
CA GLU A 498 23.34 -38.02 -4.99
C GLU A 498 24.08 -36.78 -4.49
N VAL A 499 23.87 -36.39 -3.23
CA VAL A 499 24.63 -35.29 -2.58
C VAL A 499 26.11 -35.66 -2.35
N LYS A 500 26.47 -36.93 -2.53
CA LYS A 500 27.80 -37.52 -2.35
C LYS A 500 28.35 -37.41 -0.92
N ILE A 501 27.53 -37.60 0.11
CA ILE A 501 28.01 -37.57 1.51
C ILE A 501 29.08 -38.63 1.74
N LYS A 502 30.24 -38.22 2.29
CA LYS A 502 31.35 -39.12 2.59
C LYS A 502 30.95 -40.11 3.69
N ASN A 503 31.40 -41.37 3.55
CA ASN A 503 31.16 -42.44 4.53
C ASN A 503 29.68 -42.55 4.96
N HIS A 504 28.74 -42.47 4.00
CA HIS A 504 27.34 -42.77 4.28
C HIS A 504 27.16 -44.30 4.37
N TYR A 505 26.59 -44.77 5.46
CA TYR A 505 26.23 -46.18 5.68
C TYR A 505 25.05 -46.23 6.66
N GLY A 506 24.35 -47.37 6.74
CA GLY A 506 23.24 -47.55 7.68
C GLY A 506 22.20 -46.44 7.57
N VAL A 507 21.87 -46.03 6.34
CA VAL A 507 20.84 -45.02 6.05
C VAL A 507 19.49 -45.71 6.01
N GLY A 508 18.51 -45.13 6.70
CA GLY A 508 17.15 -45.64 6.74
C GLY A 508 16.22 -44.75 7.56
N ILE A 509 15.08 -45.29 7.94
CA ILE A 509 14.10 -44.64 8.82
C ILE A 509 13.90 -45.56 10.05
N ASP A 510 13.84 -44.98 11.25
CA ASP A 510 13.62 -45.75 12.48
C ASP A 510 12.17 -46.26 12.56
N ASN A 511 11.98 -47.55 12.83
CA ASN A 511 10.65 -48.18 12.84
C ASN A 511 9.72 -47.73 13.98
N LYS A 512 10.24 -47.05 15.02
CA LYS A 512 9.45 -46.61 16.17
C LYS A 512 9.18 -45.11 16.14
N THR A 513 10.19 -44.33 15.79
CA THR A 513 10.11 -42.87 15.80
C THR A 513 9.77 -42.28 14.43
N PHE A 514 9.99 -43.05 13.36
CA PHE A 514 9.89 -42.64 11.95
C PHE A 514 10.86 -41.52 11.57
N PHE A 515 11.93 -41.31 12.35
CA PHE A 515 12.94 -40.33 11.99
C PHE A 515 14.07 -40.94 11.15
N PRO A 516 14.74 -40.11 10.33
CA PRO A 516 15.92 -40.52 9.59
C PRO A 516 17.01 -41.11 10.47
N VAL A 517 17.67 -42.14 9.97
CA VAL A 517 18.87 -42.75 10.54
C VAL A 517 19.97 -42.64 9.50
N VAL A 518 21.13 -42.12 9.88
CA VAL A 518 22.31 -42.01 9.02
C VAL A 518 23.53 -42.42 9.82
N ARG A 519 24.41 -43.26 9.27
CA ARG A 519 25.57 -43.84 9.97
C ARG A 519 25.15 -44.60 11.23
N GLY A 520 23.97 -45.24 11.20
CA GLY A 520 23.37 -45.92 12.35
C GLY A 520 22.94 -44.98 13.49
N THR A 521 22.97 -43.67 13.27
CA THR A 521 22.61 -42.64 14.24
C THR A 521 21.30 -41.99 13.82
N GLU A 522 20.28 -42.05 14.69
CA GLU A 522 19.01 -41.35 14.49
C GLU A 522 19.23 -39.83 14.44
N TYR A 523 18.44 -39.13 13.63
CA TYR A 523 18.50 -37.69 13.37
C TYR A 523 18.77 -36.82 14.61
N ARG A 524 18.08 -37.10 15.73
CA ARG A 524 18.21 -36.35 16.99
C ARG A 524 19.63 -36.31 17.56
N LYS A 525 20.40 -37.36 17.28
CA LYS A 525 21.74 -37.60 17.82
C LYS A 525 22.84 -37.25 16.83
N ILE A 526 22.50 -36.85 15.61
CA ILE A 526 23.47 -36.32 14.64
C ILE A 526 24.01 -35.00 15.19
N ASN A 527 25.33 -34.79 15.27
CA ASN A 527 25.90 -33.57 15.85
C ASN A 527 26.19 -32.47 14.81
N SER A 528 26.48 -32.84 13.56
CA SER A 528 26.76 -31.87 12.49
C SER A 528 25.49 -31.17 12.01
N GLY A 529 25.51 -29.84 12.04
CA GLY A 529 24.43 -29.01 11.49
C GLY A 529 24.28 -29.19 9.98
N GLY A 530 25.40 -29.28 9.25
CA GLY A 530 25.37 -29.51 7.79
C GLY A 530 24.79 -30.87 7.43
N LEU A 531 25.17 -31.93 8.16
CA LEU A 531 24.59 -33.26 7.94
C LEU A 531 23.10 -33.26 8.28
N ARG A 532 22.68 -32.61 9.37
CA ARG A 532 21.26 -32.44 9.69
C ARG A 532 20.51 -31.75 8.56
N THR A 533 21.03 -30.65 8.00
CA THR A 533 20.41 -29.94 6.86
C THR A 533 20.16 -30.85 5.66
N ILE A 534 21.16 -31.63 5.26
CA ILE A 534 21.04 -32.54 4.10
C ILE A 534 20.04 -33.66 4.41
N VAL A 535 20.06 -34.20 5.62
CA VAL A 535 19.15 -35.29 6.04
C VAL A 535 17.71 -34.79 6.19
N SER A 536 17.49 -33.58 6.71
CA SER A 536 16.15 -32.99 6.82
C SER A 536 15.54 -32.76 5.45
N ILE A 537 16.30 -32.15 4.53
CA ILE A 537 15.84 -31.90 3.16
C ILE A 537 15.60 -33.24 2.46
N GLY A 538 16.57 -34.16 2.51
CA GLY A 538 16.44 -35.49 1.91
C GLY A 538 15.24 -36.27 2.45
N TYR A 539 14.91 -36.15 3.73
CA TYR A 539 13.75 -36.80 4.31
C TYR A 539 12.43 -36.24 3.76
N LEU A 540 12.26 -34.92 3.73
CA LEU A 540 11.05 -34.31 3.16
C LEU A 540 10.95 -34.56 1.65
N THR A 541 12.07 -34.50 0.93
CA THR A 541 12.14 -34.86 -0.49
C THR A 541 11.79 -36.33 -0.73
N SER A 542 12.17 -37.24 0.18
CA SER A 542 11.80 -38.67 0.11
C SER A 542 10.29 -38.85 0.29
N ILE A 543 9.68 -38.16 1.25
CA ILE A 543 8.22 -38.17 1.45
C ILE A 543 7.51 -37.66 0.20
N LEU A 544 7.99 -36.56 -0.38
CA LEU A 544 7.47 -36.02 -1.64
C LEU A 544 7.60 -37.03 -2.78
N ALA A 545 8.79 -37.62 -2.96
CA ALA A 545 9.10 -38.55 -4.05
C ALA A 545 8.24 -39.82 -4.05
N GLN A 546 7.72 -40.25 -2.90
CA GLN A 546 6.78 -41.36 -2.83
C GLN A 546 5.51 -41.14 -3.67
N LYS A 547 5.10 -39.88 -3.89
CA LYS A 547 3.95 -39.53 -4.75
C LYS A 547 4.16 -39.94 -6.21
N LEU A 548 5.40 -40.21 -6.64
CA LEU A 548 5.70 -40.80 -7.95
C LEU A 548 5.16 -42.23 -8.06
N ARG A 549 5.16 -43.00 -6.96
CA ARG A 549 4.88 -44.44 -6.97
C ARG A 549 3.59 -44.82 -6.22
N LYS A 550 3.15 -44.01 -5.25
CA LYS A 550 2.00 -44.29 -4.37
C LYS A 550 0.99 -43.15 -4.42
N ASP A 551 -0.27 -43.46 -4.13
CA ASP A 551 -1.25 -42.44 -3.78
C ASP A 551 -1.03 -41.98 -2.33
N THR A 552 -0.79 -40.68 -2.15
CA THR A 552 -0.41 -40.08 -0.86
C THR A 552 -1.23 -38.84 -0.57
N ASN A 553 -1.67 -38.68 0.68
CA ASN A 553 -2.41 -37.51 1.18
C ASN A 553 -1.48 -36.33 1.53
N ILE A 554 -0.57 -36.00 0.61
CA ILE A 554 0.29 -34.82 0.70
C ILE A 554 0.35 -34.15 -0.67
N PRO A 555 0.26 -32.81 -0.75
CA PRO A 555 0.47 -32.09 -2.01
C PRO A 555 1.89 -32.28 -2.56
N GLY A 556 2.05 -32.09 -3.87
CA GLY A 556 3.35 -32.10 -4.53
C GLY A 556 4.15 -30.81 -4.29
N LEU A 557 4.11 -30.24 -3.08
CA LEU A 557 4.73 -28.96 -2.73
C LEU A 557 5.86 -29.16 -1.71
N LEU A 558 7.00 -28.53 -1.91
CA LEU A 558 8.10 -28.46 -0.94
C LEU A 558 8.68 -27.04 -0.90
N MET A 559 8.74 -26.44 0.27
CA MET A 559 9.27 -25.11 0.53
C MET A 559 10.45 -25.23 1.48
N ILE A 560 11.59 -24.67 1.11
CA ILE A 560 12.82 -24.76 1.91
C ILE A 560 13.39 -23.35 2.06
N ASP A 561 13.55 -22.89 3.29
CA ASP A 561 14.08 -21.58 3.63
C ASP A 561 15.54 -21.66 4.10
N THR A 562 16.44 -21.03 3.34
CA THR A 562 17.87 -20.88 3.65
C THR A 562 18.64 -22.22 3.71
N VAL A 563 18.86 -22.83 2.54
CA VAL A 563 19.56 -24.11 2.37
C VAL A 563 21.04 -24.03 2.78
N GLY A 564 21.72 -22.92 2.45
CA GLY A 564 23.16 -22.70 2.57
C GLY A 564 23.63 -22.22 3.94
N LYS A 565 22.77 -22.19 4.97
CA LYS A 565 23.14 -21.71 6.32
C LYS A 565 24.28 -22.52 6.96
N PHE A 566 24.30 -23.83 6.72
CA PHE A 566 25.25 -24.78 7.32
C PHE A 566 26.08 -25.56 6.29
N LEU A 567 25.95 -25.21 5.00
CA LEU A 567 26.71 -25.79 3.90
C LEU A 567 27.75 -24.76 3.46
N GLY A 568 28.96 -25.20 3.10
CA GLY A 568 30.03 -24.29 2.68
C GLY A 568 29.59 -23.47 1.48
N LYS A 569 29.55 -22.14 1.63
CA LYS A 569 29.18 -21.21 0.56
C LYS A 569 30.34 -20.99 -0.41
N THR A 570 30.03 -20.46 -1.59
CA THR A 570 31.04 -19.94 -2.51
C THR A 570 31.85 -18.83 -1.81
N PRO A 571 33.19 -18.79 -1.96
CA PRO A 571 34.02 -17.92 -1.14
C PRO A 571 33.95 -16.46 -1.62
N GLU A 572 32.98 -15.71 -1.11
CA GLU A 572 33.04 -14.25 -1.07
C GLU A 572 32.77 -13.79 0.37
N SER A 573 33.82 -13.26 1.00
CA SER A 573 33.90 -12.71 2.36
C SER A 573 34.08 -13.69 3.54
N SER A 574 35.20 -13.46 4.22
CA SER A 574 35.83 -14.30 5.24
C SER A 574 35.42 -13.87 6.65
N GLU A 575 34.16 -14.05 7.05
CA GLU A 575 33.73 -13.82 8.44
C GLU A 575 32.67 -14.83 8.93
N SER A 576 33.08 -16.06 9.25
CA SER A 576 32.31 -16.96 10.14
C SER A 576 33.16 -18.12 10.69
N ASN A 577 34.26 -17.77 11.36
CA ASN A 577 35.36 -18.69 11.69
C ASN A 577 35.20 -19.52 12.98
N GLN A 578 33.98 -19.86 13.42
CA GLN A 578 33.78 -20.70 14.64
C GLN A 578 32.88 -21.93 14.48
N LEU A 579 32.11 -22.07 13.38
CA LEU A 579 31.23 -23.24 13.13
C LEU A 579 31.88 -24.34 12.27
N ILE A 580 33.12 -24.14 11.83
CA ILE A 580 33.74 -24.92 10.74
C ILE A 580 34.30 -26.27 11.22
N THR A 581 34.78 -26.38 12.47
CA THR A 581 35.55 -27.54 12.95
C THR A 581 34.79 -28.87 13.02
N LEU A 582 33.45 -28.86 13.22
CA LEU A 582 32.63 -30.09 13.23
C LEU A 582 32.14 -30.49 11.84
N ASN A 583 31.94 -29.52 10.94
CA ASN A 583 31.43 -29.77 9.59
C ASN A 583 32.51 -30.33 8.65
N GLU A 584 33.79 -30.07 8.93
CA GLU A 584 34.95 -30.64 8.22
C GLU A 584 35.08 -32.15 8.45
N ALA A 585 34.86 -32.63 9.68
CA ALA A 585 34.95 -34.05 10.03
C ALA A 585 33.88 -34.90 9.32
N ASP A 586 32.69 -34.34 9.10
CA ASP A 586 31.61 -35.00 8.37
C ASP A 586 31.67 -34.79 6.84
N GLY A 587 32.59 -33.95 6.36
CA GLY A 587 32.80 -33.66 4.94
C GLY A 587 31.66 -32.90 4.28
N VAL A 588 30.96 -32.05 5.05
CA VAL A 588 29.74 -31.34 4.61
C VAL A 588 29.97 -29.83 4.37
N ALA A 589 31.11 -29.29 4.79
CA ALA A 589 31.52 -27.89 4.56
C ALA A 589 32.04 -27.58 3.14
N ASP A 590 31.82 -28.49 2.19
CA ASP A 590 32.37 -28.42 0.82
C ASP A 590 31.36 -27.74 -0.13
N PRO A 591 31.74 -26.69 -0.90
CA PRO A 591 30.89 -26.09 -1.93
C PRO A 591 30.31 -27.11 -2.93
N GLU A 592 31.00 -28.24 -3.17
CA GLU A 592 30.48 -29.31 -4.02
C GLU A 592 29.21 -29.95 -3.43
N LYS A 593 29.08 -30.00 -2.09
CA LYS A 593 27.88 -30.55 -1.42
C LYS A 593 26.68 -29.65 -1.58
N TYR A 594 26.90 -28.34 -1.50
CA TYR A 594 25.87 -27.34 -1.75
C TYR A 594 25.36 -27.45 -3.19
N ARG A 595 26.28 -27.59 -4.16
CA ARG A 595 25.97 -27.85 -5.57
C ARG A 595 25.15 -29.13 -5.78
N ASN A 596 25.65 -30.27 -5.27
CA ASN A 596 25.00 -31.56 -5.47
C ASN A 596 23.60 -31.62 -4.81
N LEU A 597 23.37 -30.84 -3.75
CA LEU A 597 22.05 -30.73 -3.13
C LEU A 597 21.03 -30.07 -4.06
N PHE A 598 21.41 -28.98 -4.74
CA PHE A 598 20.57 -28.36 -5.76
C PHE A 598 20.30 -29.33 -6.92
N GLU A 599 21.33 -30.00 -7.43
CA GLU A 599 21.19 -31.01 -8.49
C GLU A 599 20.23 -32.14 -8.08
N ALA A 600 20.32 -32.62 -6.84
CA ALA A 600 19.43 -33.66 -6.34
C ALA A 600 17.96 -33.22 -6.30
N LEU A 601 17.68 -31.96 -5.93
CA LEU A 601 16.33 -31.40 -5.95
C LEU A 601 15.81 -31.23 -7.38
N ILE A 602 16.64 -30.72 -8.30
CA ILE A 602 16.31 -30.58 -9.72
C ILE A 602 15.98 -31.96 -10.32
N LYS A 603 16.82 -32.97 -10.07
CA LYS A 603 16.60 -34.34 -10.53
C LYS A 603 15.31 -34.97 -9.98
N THR A 604 14.93 -34.65 -8.74
CA THR A 604 13.62 -35.07 -8.21
C THR A 604 12.50 -34.43 -9.03
N VAL A 605 12.58 -33.12 -9.32
CA VAL A 605 11.58 -32.41 -10.15
C VAL A 605 11.49 -32.97 -11.57
N GLU A 606 12.63 -33.28 -12.21
CA GLU A 606 12.69 -33.90 -13.53
C GLU A 606 11.93 -35.25 -13.55
N LYS A 607 12.12 -36.10 -12.53
CA LYS A 607 11.36 -37.36 -12.41
C LYS A 607 9.85 -37.13 -12.33
N PHE A 608 9.40 -36.07 -11.67
CA PHE A 608 7.98 -35.69 -11.65
C PHE A 608 7.49 -35.27 -13.03
N ASP A 609 8.32 -34.54 -13.79
CA ASP A 609 7.96 -34.12 -15.15
C ASP A 609 7.88 -35.30 -16.10
N GLU A 610 8.86 -36.21 -16.06
CA GLU A 610 8.87 -37.47 -16.83
C GLU A 610 7.64 -38.35 -16.55
N ASN A 611 7.18 -38.38 -15.30
CA ASN A 611 5.99 -39.13 -14.91
C ASN A 611 4.68 -38.32 -15.07
N ASN A 612 4.76 -37.12 -15.65
CA ASN A 612 3.66 -36.19 -15.84
C ASN A 612 2.85 -35.91 -14.56
N LYS A 613 3.53 -35.83 -13.41
CA LYS A 613 2.93 -35.52 -12.11
C LYS A 613 3.32 -34.11 -11.66
N LEU A 614 2.39 -33.39 -11.02
CA LEU A 614 2.67 -32.06 -10.50
C LEU A 614 3.66 -32.12 -9.35
N CYS A 615 4.72 -31.31 -9.45
CA CYS A 615 5.62 -31.00 -8.35
C CYS A 615 5.95 -29.51 -8.37
N GLN A 616 6.08 -28.92 -7.19
CA GLN A 616 6.51 -27.55 -7.00
C GLN A 616 7.49 -27.51 -5.83
N ILE A 617 8.75 -27.19 -6.09
CA ILE A 617 9.75 -26.92 -5.06
C ILE A 617 10.04 -25.42 -5.06
N ILE A 618 9.97 -24.78 -3.90
CA ILE A 618 10.31 -23.36 -3.72
C ILE A 618 11.51 -23.28 -2.79
N LEU A 619 12.60 -22.77 -3.32
CA LEU A 619 13.90 -22.71 -2.67
C LEU A 619 14.25 -21.25 -2.41
N VAL A 620 14.44 -20.90 -1.14
CA VAL A 620 14.96 -19.59 -0.75
C VAL A 620 16.40 -19.75 -0.26
N ASP A 621 17.33 -18.95 -0.80
CA ASP A 621 18.68 -18.86 -0.26
C ASP A 621 19.26 -17.45 -0.41
N ASN A 622 20.41 -17.18 0.19
CA ASN A 622 21.15 -15.95 -0.03
C ASN A 622 22.10 -16.02 -1.22
N ASP A 623 22.52 -17.23 -1.61
CA ASP A 623 23.49 -17.44 -2.69
C ASP A 623 23.14 -18.67 -3.52
N ILE A 624 23.69 -18.78 -4.73
CA ILE A 624 23.52 -19.91 -5.64
C ILE A 624 24.91 -20.39 -6.08
N PRO A 625 25.15 -21.71 -6.20
CA PRO A 625 26.41 -22.21 -6.75
C PRO A 625 26.68 -21.62 -8.16
N HIS A 626 27.84 -20.99 -8.37
CA HIS A 626 28.19 -20.30 -9.63
C HIS A 626 28.07 -21.17 -10.88
N ASP A 627 28.39 -22.46 -10.80
CA ASP A 627 28.31 -23.39 -11.93
C ASP A 627 26.86 -23.83 -12.22
N VAL A 628 25.98 -23.75 -11.22
CA VAL A 628 24.54 -24.06 -11.33
C VAL A 628 23.78 -22.85 -11.85
N ALA A 629 24.30 -21.63 -11.66
CA ALA A 629 23.68 -20.37 -12.13
C ALA A 629 23.41 -20.35 -13.65
N TYR A 630 24.23 -21.06 -14.45
CA TYR A 630 24.01 -21.16 -15.90
C TYR A 630 22.92 -22.19 -16.25
N GLU A 631 22.83 -23.29 -15.48
CA GLU A 631 21.84 -24.36 -15.68
C GLU A 631 20.44 -23.97 -15.18
N ILE A 632 20.36 -23.06 -14.20
CA ILE A 632 19.10 -22.58 -13.62
C ILE A 632 18.51 -21.35 -14.32
N GLN A 633 19.08 -20.91 -15.45
CA GLN A 633 18.49 -19.82 -16.22
C GLN A 633 17.04 -20.17 -16.62
N GLY A 634 16.08 -19.44 -16.05
CA GLY A 634 14.64 -19.67 -16.22
C GLY A 634 13.93 -20.38 -15.05
N LEU A 635 14.67 -20.85 -14.03
CA LEU A 635 14.14 -21.41 -12.78
C LEU A 635 14.11 -20.38 -11.63
N GLU A 636 14.75 -19.23 -11.84
CA GLU A 636 14.77 -18.09 -10.93
C GLU A 636 13.47 -17.28 -11.04
N ILE A 637 12.71 -17.19 -9.94
CA ILE A 637 11.46 -16.41 -9.91
C ILE A 637 11.62 -15.06 -9.21
N ALA A 638 12.68 -14.88 -8.41
CA ALA A 638 13.03 -13.60 -7.81
C ALA A 638 14.53 -13.53 -7.44
N HIS A 639 15.16 -12.40 -7.76
CA HIS A 639 16.55 -12.07 -7.40
C HIS A 639 16.60 -10.65 -6.83
N TYR A 640 16.98 -10.53 -5.56
CA TYR A 640 17.04 -9.24 -4.87
C TYR A 640 18.47 -8.80 -4.56
N ARG A 641 18.78 -7.53 -4.77
CA ARG A 641 20.09 -6.95 -4.40
C ARG A 641 19.89 -5.63 -3.67
N SER A 642 20.41 -5.55 -2.45
CA SER A 642 20.30 -4.39 -1.57
C SER A 642 20.74 -3.07 -2.21
N ASN A 643 21.69 -3.13 -3.15
CA ASN A 643 22.24 -1.97 -3.85
C ASN A 643 21.58 -1.67 -5.21
N GLY A 644 20.59 -2.46 -5.64
CA GLY A 644 19.87 -2.29 -6.92
C GLY A 644 20.75 -2.43 -8.17
N VAL A 645 21.96 -3.00 -8.04
CA VAL A 645 22.90 -3.14 -9.16
C VAL A 645 22.29 -4.02 -10.25
N ASN A 646 22.54 -3.66 -11.52
CA ASN A 646 21.98 -4.30 -12.73
C ASN A 646 20.46 -4.14 -12.89
N GLY A 647 19.83 -3.17 -12.21
CA GLY A 647 18.39 -2.94 -12.31
C GLY A 647 17.56 -4.01 -11.59
N LEU A 648 18.18 -4.79 -10.70
CA LEU A 648 17.50 -5.77 -9.86
C LEU A 648 16.72 -5.06 -8.74
N PRO A 649 15.56 -5.60 -8.32
CA PRO A 649 14.79 -5.06 -7.21
C PRO A 649 15.59 -5.10 -5.91
N THR A 650 15.46 -4.06 -5.08
CA THR A 650 16.19 -3.94 -3.81
C THR A 650 15.71 -4.92 -2.75
N GLY A 651 14.46 -5.39 -2.86
CA GLY A 651 13.84 -6.36 -1.99
C GLY A 651 12.42 -6.68 -2.44
N LEU A 652 11.69 -7.45 -1.63
CA LEU A 652 10.28 -7.75 -1.88
C LEU A 652 9.42 -6.47 -1.96
N ILE A 653 9.77 -5.42 -1.20
CA ILE A 653 9.17 -4.09 -1.27
C ILE A 653 10.22 -3.10 -1.83
N ASP A 654 10.44 -3.20 -3.12
CA ASP A 654 11.45 -2.46 -3.90
C ASP A 654 11.35 -0.91 -3.88
N ASP A 655 10.34 -0.32 -3.24
CA ASP A 655 10.15 1.13 -3.10
C ASP A 655 10.16 1.62 -1.64
N TRP A 656 10.63 0.78 -0.70
CA TRP A 656 10.66 1.09 0.72
C TRP A 656 11.47 2.34 1.07
N ASP A 657 12.73 2.42 0.60
CA ASP A 657 13.64 3.53 0.92
C ASP A 657 13.20 4.87 0.32
N LEU A 658 12.39 4.84 -0.74
CA LEU A 658 11.78 6.05 -1.33
C LEU A 658 10.68 6.62 -0.43
N ALA A 659 10.07 5.80 0.43
CA ALA A 659 9.01 6.21 1.35
C ALA A 659 9.55 6.78 2.66
N ASP A 660 10.65 6.25 3.19
CA ASP A 660 11.26 6.75 4.45
C ASP A 660 11.88 8.16 4.27
N ASN A 661 12.45 8.45 3.10
CA ASN A 661 12.95 9.79 2.78
C ASN A 661 11.85 10.88 2.72
N LYS A 662 10.59 10.51 2.46
CA LYS A 662 9.46 11.45 2.48
C LYS A 662 8.91 11.71 3.89
N LYS A 663 9.13 10.80 4.85
CA LYS A 663 8.67 10.96 6.24
C LYS A 663 9.65 11.75 7.10
N GLN A 664 10.93 11.79 6.74
CA GLN A 664 11.94 12.60 7.47
C GLN A 664 12.03 14.06 7.00
N GLY A 665 11.37 14.42 5.90
CA GLY A 665 11.35 15.78 5.34
C GLY A 665 10.05 16.56 5.60
N GLY A 666 9.20 16.10 6.52
CA GLY A 666 7.90 16.70 6.85
C GLY A 666 7.85 17.33 8.23
#